data_AF-A0A7M3YN05-F1
#
_entry.id   AF-A0A7M3YN05-F1
#
_cell.length_a   1.000
_cell.length_b   1.000
_cell.length_c   1.000
_cell.angle_alpha   90.00
_cell.angle_beta   90.00
_cell.angle_gamma   90.00
#
_symmetry.space_group_name_H-M   'P 1'
#
loop_
_entity.id
_entity.type
_entity.pdbx_description
1 polymer ?
#
loop_
_entity_poly.entity_id
_entity_poly.type
_entity_poly.pdbx_seq_one_letter_code
_entity_poly.pdbx_strand_id
1 'polypeptide(L)'
;MVEPQGRPSLNQSSIFVECGATQHLHEVAVRHRTMLRPVFIVLALLLATMPHAQLASLDSEPMSYFSSEEADSLGWVATLGGFSEDTINALAPLENNSVLAGGAFTSSILIGDNGHNSNQLGFDDTDGFIAIVNDTSEWNFSESFGSIGVDTVESLAIMSDGDFIIAGAYCLGSAGLQCNMTLGSLPTLGKNEDSDEGNAYIARYDVDSGWQWAVSVANHQEVLLFDLFVDEYDQIHVSVLFKEILDMNQTIFAGGPEPSIAVMIFDEDGVFSSGFSALSDSGIEPFGGFCQNSVGETFIAFTFIGQLAFEEIGVLDSNGGGDIAVAKYGATNWDWFQQGGGSGDDFANGCVASAGLDVQVFGGIEGNATFGTDYSDTTQWFDAFQADITTNGVWDGLNIEGGPGYEMFSAAYQTSSGSTIYAGITTYGFMLGDEMLVDYDDDTGYYGTDVFLAEYDLDNTWEWALLGGSEGRDRVYEIVPSSSGGSMIAFSFEESGLFANHSVASVGAQDGGIWHYETDLDADGILDGIDNCPRVANSDQANFESDAFGDVCDDDDDNDGIADDLDACPQGEVGWTSTSGTDHDSDGCRDADEDFDDDDDTILDHLDSCPKGPLGWISTAESDVESDGCSDVDTDEDGFVDQRDNCPGTSNPGQEDLDGDSIGDLCDLDEDGDSIPNIEDLCPRDLALWDSVEFNDWDRDGCQDSINDLDDDNDAKLDMVGATQFDMCPKGYRNWGATNISLDHDQDG
;
A
#
# COMPACT_ATOMS: atom_id res chain seq x y z
N MET A 1 -24.72 -43.14 39.57
CA MET A 1 -24.85 -44.61 39.68
C MET A 1 -24.49 -45.20 38.32
N VAL A 2 -23.28 -45.74 38.24
CA VAL A 2 -23.03 -47.15 37.85
C VAL A 2 -22.91 -47.33 36.33
N GLU A 3 -21.67 -47.27 35.84
CA GLU A 3 -21.24 -48.07 34.69
C GLU A 3 -21.49 -49.57 34.97
N PRO A 4 -21.53 -50.44 33.95
CA PRO A 4 -20.33 -51.25 33.75
C PRO A 4 -20.04 -51.68 32.31
N GLN A 5 -18.75 -51.85 32.03
CA GLN A 5 -18.21 -52.70 30.97
C GLN A 5 -18.49 -54.20 31.19
N GLY A 6 -18.53 -54.96 30.09
CA GLY A 6 -18.39 -56.43 30.11
C GLY A 6 -18.49 -57.11 28.73
N ARG A 7 -17.34 -57.55 28.20
CA ARG A 7 -17.12 -58.52 27.07
C ARG A 7 -17.68 -59.94 27.42
N PRO A 8 -17.50 -61.09 26.69
CA PRO A 8 -16.77 -61.42 25.42
C PRO A 8 -17.42 -62.54 24.49
N SER A 9 -16.62 -63.04 23.53
CA SER A 9 -16.62 -64.36 22.82
C SER A 9 -17.32 -64.46 21.44
N LEU A 10 -16.56 -64.51 20.32
CA LEU A 10 -15.84 -65.64 19.66
C LEU A 10 -16.75 -66.59 18.83
N ASN A 11 -16.76 -66.42 17.50
CA ASN A 11 -16.38 -67.50 16.56
C ASN A 11 -16.15 -66.98 15.13
N GLN A 12 -14.96 -67.25 14.60
CA GLN A 12 -14.51 -66.98 13.23
C GLN A 12 -14.62 -68.22 12.33
N SER A 13 -14.93 -67.99 11.07
CA SER A 13 -14.26 -68.47 9.82
C SER A 13 -15.23 -68.12 8.69
N SER A 14 -14.90 -67.51 7.55
CA SER A 14 -13.71 -67.54 6.71
C SER A 14 -13.96 -66.59 5.53
N ILE A 15 -12.95 -65.90 5.00
CA ILE A 15 -12.52 -65.90 3.59
C ILE A 15 -11.40 -64.84 3.38
N PHE A 16 -10.21 -65.38 3.08
CA PHE A 16 -9.02 -64.91 2.34
C PHE A 16 -8.84 -63.39 2.08
N VAL A 17 -7.81 -62.70 2.61
CA VAL A 17 -6.31 -62.84 2.55
C VAL A 17 -5.74 -62.38 1.21
N GLU A 18 -4.71 -61.54 1.09
CA GLU A 18 -3.99 -60.52 1.90
C GLU A 18 -2.86 -59.98 0.96
N CYS A 19 -2.23 -58.87 1.37
CA CYS A 19 -0.98 -58.24 0.95
C CYS A 19 0.12 -59.16 0.37
N GLY A 20 1.17 -58.72 -0.34
CA GLY A 20 1.77 -57.40 -0.54
C GLY A 20 3.25 -57.60 -0.93
N ALA A 21 3.82 -56.55 -1.53
CA ALA A 21 5.21 -56.10 -1.50
C ALA A 21 6.43 -57.02 -1.81
N THR A 22 7.44 -56.33 -2.38
CA THR A 22 8.90 -56.52 -2.30
C THR A 22 9.67 -57.28 -3.40
N GLN A 23 10.45 -56.46 -4.13
CA GLN A 23 11.90 -56.52 -4.35
C GLN A 23 12.61 -57.70 -5.05
N HIS A 24 13.40 -57.27 -6.04
CA HIS A 24 14.76 -57.69 -6.42
C HIS A 24 15.04 -59.05 -7.08
N LEU A 25 15.46 -58.91 -8.35
CA LEU A 25 16.65 -59.49 -9.01
C LEU A 25 16.86 -61.01 -8.97
N HIS A 26 16.78 -61.65 -10.13
CA HIS A 26 17.92 -62.41 -10.66
C HIS A 26 17.82 -62.67 -12.17
N GLU A 27 18.95 -62.42 -12.84
CA GLU A 27 19.29 -62.85 -14.20
C GLU A 27 19.15 -64.37 -14.37
N VAL A 28 18.93 -64.84 -15.60
CA VAL A 28 19.93 -65.60 -16.38
C VAL A 28 19.37 -65.97 -17.75
N ALA A 29 20.24 -65.75 -18.73
CA ALA A 29 20.13 -65.96 -20.17
C ALA A 29 19.78 -67.40 -20.61
N VAL A 30 19.32 -67.54 -21.87
CA VAL A 30 20.07 -68.13 -23.00
C VAL A 30 19.15 -68.45 -24.21
N ARG A 31 19.50 -67.84 -25.36
CA ARG A 31 19.52 -68.29 -26.79
C ARG A 31 18.41 -69.22 -27.33
N HIS A 32 17.88 -69.00 -28.54
CA HIS A 32 18.57 -69.07 -29.85
C HIS A 32 17.66 -68.45 -30.95
N ARG A 33 18.19 -67.53 -31.79
CA ARG A 33 18.52 -67.65 -33.25
C ARG A 33 17.37 -68.14 -34.16
N THR A 34 17.04 -67.53 -35.31
CA THR A 34 17.89 -67.04 -36.43
C THR A 34 17.04 -66.18 -37.40
N MET A 35 17.50 -64.98 -37.81
CA MET A 35 18.06 -64.58 -39.14
C MET A 35 17.10 -64.71 -40.35
N LEU A 36 16.99 -63.80 -41.34
CA LEU A 36 17.91 -62.88 -42.05
C LEU A 36 17.13 -61.58 -42.47
N ARG A 37 17.58 -60.31 -42.34
CA ARG A 37 18.61 -59.50 -43.08
C ARG A 37 18.35 -59.30 -44.60
N PRO A 38 18.83 -58.22 -45.29
CA PRO A 38 19.36 -56.91 -44.82
C PRO A 38 19.22 -55.64 -45.76
N VAL A 39 19.50 -54.44 -45.19
CA VAL A 39 20.42 -53.32 -45.63
C VAL A 39 20.07 -52.22 -46.69
N PHE A 40 20.05 -50.96 -46.18
CA PHE A 40 20.55 -49.61 -46.59
C PHE A 40 20.92 -49.22 -48.06
N ILE A 41 20.66 -47.94 -48.43
CA ILE A 41 21.66 -46.83 -48.71
C ILE A 41 21.00 -45.56 -49.35
N VAL A 42 21.24 -44.40 -48.70
CA VAL A 42 21.54 -42.99 -49.13
C VAL A 42 21.28 -42.49 -50.57
N LEU A 43 20.65 -41.30 -50.74
CA LEU A 43 21.09 -40.24 -51.68
C LEU A 43 20.44 -38.85 -51.42
N ALA A 44 21.27 -37.80 -51.34
CA ALA A 44 20.91 -36.38 -51.40
C ALA A 44 21.03 -35.84 -52.84
N LEU A 45 20.25 -34.80 -53.23
CA LEU A 45 20.65 -33.63 -54.07
C LEU A 45 19.44 -32.84 -54.65
N LEU A 46 19.48 -31.51 -54.40
CA LEU A 46 19.16 -30.36 -55.27
C LEU A 46 17.72 -30.00 -55.73
N LEU A 47 17.24 -28.89 -55.16
CA LEU A 47 16.72 -27.64 -55.78
C LEU A 47 15.90 -27.72 -57.09
N ALA A 48 14.62 -27.32 -57.02
CA ALA A 48 13.98 -26.45 -58.02
C ALA A 48 12.60 -25.90 -57.55
N THR A 49 12.51 -24.55 -57.48
CA THR A 49 11.39 -23.68 -57.91
C THR A 49 10.03 -23.66 -57.17
N MET A 50 9.82 -22.60 -56.36
CA MET A 50 8.70 -21.59 -56.41
C MET A 50 7.21 -22.04 -56.23
N PRO A 51 6.25 -21.13 -55.88
CA PRO A 51 5.80 -20.91 -54.50
C PRO A 51 4.26 -21.01 -54.30
N HIS A 52 3.81 -20.68 -53.09
CA HIS A 52 2.46 -20.23 -52.70
C HIS A 52 1.28 -21.22 -52.59
N ALA A 53 0.71 -21.15 -51.39
CA ALA A 53 -0.70 -21.26 -51.01
C ALA A 53 -1.36 -22.64 -50.80
N GLN A 54 -1.75 -22.81 -49.54
CA GLN A 54 -3.00 -23.35 -48.99
C GLN A 54 -3.18 -24.85 -48.72
N LEU A 55 -3.59 -25.06 -47.46
CA LEU A 55 -4.46 -26.09 -46.89
C LEU A 55 -3.94 -27.53 -46.82
N ALA A 56 -3.68 -28.00 -45.59
CA ALA A 56 -4.53 -29.02 -44.96
C ALA A 56 -4.13 -29.21 -43.49
N SER A 57 -5.15 -29.17 -42.63
CA SER A 57 -5.21 -29.76 -41.31
C SER A 57 -4.85 -31.25 -41.32
N LEU A 58 -4.29 -31.75 -40.22
CA LEU A 58 -4.81 -32.89 -39.44
C LEU A 58 -3.80 -33.34 -38.37
N ASP A 59 -4.32 -33.35 -37.14
CA ASP A 59 -4.01 -34.22 -36.00
C ASP A 59 -2.63 -34.13 -35.33
N SER A 60 -2.60 -33.42 -34.21
CA SER A 60 -1.90 -33.88 -33.01
C SER A 60 -2.89 -33.87 -31.84
N GLU A 61 -3.08 -35.05 -31.24
CA GLU A 61 -3.94 -35.28 -30.08
C GLU A 61 -3.51 -34.46 -28.86
N PRO A 62 -4.44 -34.11 -27.94
CA PRO A 62 -4.12 -33.28 -26.79
C PRO A 62 -3.23 -34.06 -25.83
N MET A 63 -2.12 -33.44 -25.42
CA MET A 63 -1.44 -33.84 -24.20
C MET A 63 -2.38 -33.53 -23.03
N SER A 64 -2.60 -34.54 -22.20
CA SER A 64 -3.34 -34.43 -20.95
C SER A 64 -2.69 -33.36 -20.06
N TYR A 65 -3.49 -32.34 -19.75
CA TYR A 65 -3.24 -31.33 -18.74
C TYR A 65 -2.85 -31.98 -17.41
N PHE A 66 -1.84 -31.43 -16.75
CA PHE A 66 -1.83 -31.42 -15.30
C PHE A 66 -2.93 -30.43 -14.90
N SER A 67 -4.04 -30.94 -14.37
CA SER A 67 -4.90 -30.13 -13.53
C SER A 67 -4.11 -29.93 -12.23
N SER A 68 -3.77 -28.68 -11.89
CA SER A 68 -3.84 -28.31 -10.48
C SER A 68 -5.20 -28.77 -9.98
N GLU A 69 -5.24 -29.39 -8.82
CA GLU A 69 -6.51 -29.59 -8.13
C GLU A 69 -7.07 -28.18 -7.96
N GLU A 70 -8.08 -27.80 -8.76
CA GLU A 70 -8.91 -26.63 -8.48
C GLU A 70 -9.36 -26.83 -7.03
N ALA A 71 -8.78 -26.07 -6.12
CA ALA A 71 -9.42 -25.82 -4.85
C ALA A 71 -10.84 -25.35 -5.22
N ASP A 72 -11.86 -26.11 -4.83
CA ASP A 72 -13.25 -25.71 -5.03
C ASP A 72 -13.33 -24.27 -4.47
N SER A 73 -13.56 -23.29 -5.34
CA SER A 73 -13.63 -21.89 -4.92
C SER A 73 -14.55 -21.76 -3.72
N LEU A 74 -13.99 -21.32 -2.60
CA LEU A 74 -14.73 -21.03 -1.39
C LEU A 74 -15.51 -19.73 -1.63
N GLY A 75 -16.59 -19.54 -0.86
CA GLY A 75 -17.46 -18.38 -1.00
C GLY A 75 -18.86 -18.69 -1.54
N TRP A 76 -19.52 -17.63 -2.03
CA TRP A 76 -20.93 -17.65 -2.42
C TRP A 76 -21.28 -16.47 -3.34
N VAL A 77 -22.41 -16.58 -4.04
CA VAL A 77 -22.99 -15.48 -4.81
C VAL A 77 -24.45 -15.26 -4.39
N ALA A 78 -24.80 -14.03 -4.06
CA ALA A 78 -26.17 -13.63 -3.75
C ALA A 78 -26.64 -12.57 -4.74
N THR A 79 -27.72 -12.86 -5.47
CA THR A 79 -28.29 -11.94 -6.46
C THR A 79 -29.61 -11.34 -5.99
N LEU A 80 -29.93 -10.18 -6.51
CA LEU A 80 -31.24 -9.51 -6.41
C LEU A 80 -31.61 -8.98 -7.79
N GLY A 81 -32.90 -8.78 -8.03
CA GLY A 81 -33.30 -8.33 -9.36
C GLY A 81 -34.79 -8.34 -9.64
N GLY A 82 -35.10 -8.01 -10.88
CA GLY A 82 -36.40 -7.59 -11.34
C GLY A 82 -36.49 -7.62 -12.86
N PHE A 83 -37.54 -7.04 -13.43
CA PHE A 83 -37.71 -7.04 -14.89
C PHE A 83 -37.00 -5.87 -15.58
N SER A 84 -36.42 -4.95 -14.83
CA SER A 84 -35.82 -3.69 -15.30
C SER A 84 -34.41 -3.58 -14.73
N GLU A 85 -33.77 -2.42 -14.85
CA GLU A 85 -32.39 -2.23 -14.39
C GLU A 85 -32.35 -2.09 -12.87
N ASP A 86 -31.60 -3.01 -12.24
CA ASP A 86 -31.38 -3.09 -10.81
C ASP A 86 -29.87 -3.24 -10.54
N THR A 87 -29.32 -2.45 -9.62
CA THR A 87 -27.86 -2.44 -9.33
C THR A 87 -27.59 -2.47 -7.84
N ILE A 88 -26.45 -3.06 -7.47
CA ILE A 88 -25.81 -2.86 -6.16
C ILE A 88 -24.60 -1.99 -6.41
N ASN A 89 -24.56 -0.82 -5.79
CA ASN A 89 -23.51 0.16 -6.02
C ASN A 89 -22.50 0.19 -4.89
N ALA A 90 -22.92 -0.13 -3.65
CA ALA A 90 -22.09 -0.02 -2.46
C ALA A 90 -22.31 -1.18 -1.48
N LEU A 91 -21.25 -1.54 -0.74
CA LEU A 91 -21.17 -2.59 0.26
C LEU A 91 -20.53 -2.07 1.54
N ALA A 92 -21.00 -2.58 2.67
CA ALA A 92 -20.38 -2.34 3.97
C ALA A 92 -20.32 -3.67 4.76
N PRO A 93 -19.13 -4.28 4.93
CA PRO A 93 -18.98 -5.56 5.61
C PRO A 93 -19.20 -5.40 7.12
N LEU A 94 -19.95 -6.32 7.73
CA LEU A 94 -20.30 -6.29 9.16
C LEU A 94 -19.50 -7.35 9.93
N GLU A 95 -19.21 -7.11 11.21
CA GLU A 95 -18.39 -7.99 12.07
C GLU A 95 -18.89 -9.45 12.16
N ASN A 96 -20.15 -9.72 11.82
CA ASN A 96 -20.77 -11.03 11.90
C ASN A 96 -20.83 -11.76 10.55
N ASN A 97 -19.91 -11.49 9.61
CA ASN A 97 -19.90 -12.02 8.24
C ASN A 97 -21.19 -11.72 7.45
N SER A 98 -21.96 -10.72 7.88
CA SER A 98 -23.06 -10.18 7.10
C SER A 98 -22.57 -8.97 6.31
N VAL A 99 -23.29 -8.58 5.27
CA VAL A 99 -22.95 -7.40 4.47
C VAL A 99 -24.18 -6.55 4.24
N LEU A 100 -24.06 -5.26 4.50
CA LEU A 100 -25.02 -4.26 4.09
C LEU A 100 -24.74 -3.89 2.63
N ALA A 101 -25.77 -3.91 1.81
CA ALA A 101 -25.71 -3.54 0.41
C ALA A 101 -26.64 -2.36 0.14
N GLY A 102 -26.15 -1.40 -0.64
CA GLY A 102 -26.87 -0.23 -1.09
C GLY A 102 -26.94 -0.21 -2.61
N GLY A 103 -28.09 0.18 -3.16
CA GLY A 103 -28.23 0.25 -4.61
C GLY A 103 -29.48 0.98 -5.06
N ALA A 104 -29.84 0.75 -6.32
CA ALA A 104 -30.98 1.37 -6.97
C ALA A 104 -31.74 0.35 -7.83
N PHE A 105 -33.04 0.58 -8.03
CA PHE A 105 -33.87 -0.32 -8.83
C PHE A 105 -34.94 0.43 -9.61
N THR A 106 -35.25 -0.07 -10.81
CA THR A 106 -36.29 0.51 -11.67
C THR A 106 -37.57 -0.32 -11.62
N SER A 107 -38.71 0.34 -11.49
CA SER A 107 -40.05 -0.29 -11.45
C SER A 107 -40.28 -1.20 -10.23
N SER A 108 -39.68 -2.40 -10.19
CA SER A 108 -39.92 -3.36 -9.12
C SER A 108 -38.78 -4.35 -8.99
N ILE A 109 -38.33 -4.55 -7.76
CA ILE A 109 -37.25 -5.47 -7.40
C ILE A 109 -37.73 -6.51 -6.41
N LEU A 110 -37.14 -7.71 -6.46
CA LEU A 110 -37.26 -8.74 -5.45
C LEU A 110 -35.91 -8.94 -4.75
N ILE A 111 -35.88 -8.68 -3.44
CA ILE A 111 -34.71 -8.88 -2.59
C ILE A 111 -35.04 -9.99 -1.59
N GLY A 112 -34.50 -11.19 -1.82
CA GLY A 112 -34.92 -12.40 -1.12
C GLY A 112 -36.41 -12.69 -1.35
N ASP A 113 -37.18 -12.71 -0.25
CA ASP A 113 -38.65 -12.88 -0.29
C ASP A 113 -39.41 -11.54 -0.27
N ASN A 114 -38.70 -10.40 -0.16
CA ASN A 114 -39.31 -9.07 -0.02
C ASN A 114 -39.33 -8.35 -1.37
N GLY A 115 -40.54 -8.05 -1.86
CA GLY A 115 -40.72 -7.28 -3.10
C GLY A 115 -40.95 -5.80 -2.83
N HIS A 116 -40.24 -4.93 -3.55
CA HIS A 116 -40.35 -3.48 -3.51
C HIS A 116 -40.80 -2.93 -4.87
N ASN A 117 -41.42 -1.75 -4.91
CA ASN A 117 -41.87 -1.13 -6.17
C ASN A 117 -41.67 0.38 -6.12
N SER A 118 -41.15 0.96 -7.22
CA SER A 118 -41.15 2.39 -7.45
C SER A 118 -42.57 2.82 -7.85
N ASN A 119 -43.27 3.41 -6.90
CA ASN A 119 -44.72 3.62 -6.98
C ASN A 119 -45.10 4.99 -7.56
N GLN A 120 -44.19 5.72 -8.23
CA GLN A 120 -44.46 7.05 -8.74
C GLN A 120 -44.77 7.07 -10.25
N LEU A 121 -45.67 7.97 -10.64
CA LEU A 121 -46.19 8.07 -12.00
C LEU A 121 -45.18 8.79 -12.91
N GLY A 122 -44.22 8.04 -13.47
CA GLY A 122 -43.26 8.46 -14.50
C GLY A 122 -42.91 7.28 -15.42
N PHE A 123 -42.40 7.56 -16.62
CA PHE A 123 -41.64 6.52 -17.34
C PHE A 123 -40.23 6.59 -16.75
N ASP A 124 -39.71 5.47 -16.25
CA ASP A 124 -38.34 5.31 -15.72
C ASP A 124 -38.08 5.93 -14.33
N ASP A 125 -38.94 5.63 -13.35
CA ASP A 125 -38.77 5.99 -11.93
C ASP A 125 -37.87 4.96 -11.23
N THR A 126 -36.75 5.43 -10.66
CA THR A 126 -35.72 4.63 -9.99
C THR A 126 -35.69 4.98 -8.50
N ASP A 127 -35.87 3.98 -7.64
CA ASP A 127 -35.85 4.12 -6.19
C ASP A 127 -34.55 3.53 -5.61
N GLY A 128 -34.07 4.10 -4.50
CA GLY A 128 -32.94 3.56 -3.74
C GLY A 128 -33.36 2.46 -2.77
N PHE A 129 -32.43 1.60 -2.41
CA PHE A 129 -32.64 0.60 -1.37
C PHE A 129 -31.40 0.34 -0.52
N ILE A 130 -31.64 -0.16 0.68
CA ILE A 130 -30.64 -0.83 1.52
C ILE A 130 -31.10 -2.25 1.84
N ALA A 131 -30.19 -3.20 1.88
CA ALA A 131 -30.48 -4.60 2.16
C ALA A 131 -29.32 -5.28 2.88
N ILE A 132 -29.59 -6.35 3.65
CA ILE A 132 -28.53 -7.11 4.34
C ILE A 132 -28.59 -8.57 3.89
N VAL A 133 -27.42 -9.08 3.51
CA VAL A 133 -27.15 -10.52 3.38
C VAL A 133 -26.54 -11.00 4.69
N ASN A 134 -27.08 -12.08 5.26
CA ASN A 134 -26.58 -12.63 6.51
C ASN A 134 -25.37 -13.57 6.32
N ASP A 135 -24.84 -14.06 7.44
CA ASP A 135 -23.77 -15.08 7.52
C ASP A 135 -24.08 -16.42 6.84
N THR A 136 -25.34 -16.66 6.47
CA THR A 136 -25.78 -17.85 5.71
C THR A 136 -26.03 -17.57 4.23
N SER A 137 -25.60 -16.39 3.74
CA SER A 137 -25.76 -15.95 2.35
C SER A 137 -27.23 -15.77 1.92
N GLU A 138 -28.12 -15.49 2.88
CA GLU A 138 -29.54 -15.21 2.63
C GLU A 138 -29.87 -13.74 2.88
N TRP A 139 -30.63 -13.13 1.98
CA TRP A 139 -31.22 -11.80 2.17
C TRP A 139 -32.21 -11.81 3.34
N ASN A 140 -31.89 -11.15 4.44
CA ASN A 140 -32.70 -11.18 5.68
C ASN A 140 -33.42 -9.85 5.99
N PHE A 141 -32.96 -8.76 5.38
CA PHE A 141 -33.49 -7.41 5.57
C PHE A 141 -33.45 -6.64 4.25
N SER A 142 -34.48 -5.84 3.99
CA SER A 142 -34.46 -4.85 2.91
C SER A 142 -35.46 -3.72 3.17
N GLU A 143 -35.05 -2.50 2.82
CA GLU A 143 -35.87 -1.29 2.87
C GLU A 143 -35.64 -0.48 1.59
N SER A 144 -36.73 -0.02 0.95
CA SER A 144 -36.67 0.84 -0.23
C SER A 144 -37.21 2.23 0.08
N PHE A 145 -36.66 3.24 -0.56
CA PHE A 145 -37.09 4.63 -0.45
C PHE A 145 -36.83 5.36 -1.76
N GLY A 146 -37.61 6.40 -2.01
CA GLY A 146 -37.46 7.17 -3.23
C GLY A 146 -38.48 8.29 -3.35
N SER A 147 -38.40 8.97 -4.47
CA SER A 147 -39.15 10.14 -4.84
C SER A 147 -39.60 10.00 -6.29
N ILE A 148 -39.60 11.07 -7.08
CA ILE A 148 -39.87 10.98 -8.52
C ILE A 148 -38.56 11.25 -9.26
N GLY A 149 -38.26 10.41 -10.23
CA GLY A 149 -37.05 10.54 -11.03
C GLY A 149 -36.08 9.44 -10.67
N VAL A 150 -34.82 9.80 -10.42
CA VAL A 150 -33.78 8.85 -10.02
C VAL A 150 -33.33 9.13 -8.59
N ASP A 151 -33.47 8.12 -7.74
CA ASP A 151 -33.00 8.06 -6.37
C ASP A 151 -32.07 6.84 -6.21
N THR A 152 -30.90 7.04 -5.60
CA THR A 152 -29.83 6.05 -5.54
C THR A 152 -29.24 5.95 -4.13
N VAL A 153 -28.62 4.81 -3.84
CA VAL A 153 -27.55 4.70 -2.84
C VAL A 153 -26.27 4.49 -3.64
N GLU A 154 -25.28 5.36 -3.43
CA GLU A 154 -24.03 5.38 -4.21
C GLU A 154 -22.82 5.03 -3.35
N SER A 155 -22.83 5.35 -2.05
CA SER A 155 -21.75 4.98 -1.12
C SER A 155 -22.30 4.68 0.28
N LEU A 156 -21.61 3.79 0.99
CA LEU A 156 -21.90 3.35 2.35
C LEU A 156 -20.63 3.42 3.20
N ALA A 157 -20.77 3.80 4.45
CA ALA A 157 -19.69 3.71 5.43
C ALA A 157 -20.21 3.30 6.81
N ILE A 158 -19.34 2.77 7.64
CA ILE A 158 -19.65 2.32 9.00
C ILE A 158 -18.98 3.27 9.99
N MET A 159 -19.73 3.73 10.99
CA MET A 159 -19.22 4.50 12.12
C MET A 159 -18.64 3.60 13.21
N SER A 160 -17.82 4.17 14.10
CA SER A 160 -17.22 3.43 15.22
C SER A 160 -18.23 2.82 16.21
N ASP A 161 -19.47 3.32 16.24
CA ASP A 161 -20.57 2.78 17.04
C ASP A 161 -21.43 1.72 16.33
N GLY A 162 -21.11 1.41 15.07
CA GLY A 162 -21.78 0.42 14.23
C GLY A 162 -22.96 0.95 13.41
N ASP A 163 -23.27 2.26 13.50
CA ASP A 163 -24.27 2.88 12.64
C ASP A 163 -23.74 3.03 11.20
N PHE A 164 -24.67 3.11 10.24
CA PHE A 164 -24.34 3.26 8.83
C PHE A 164 -24.54 4.70 8.38
N ILE A 165 -23.58 5.20 7.61
CA ILE A 165 -23.75 6.40 6.80
C ILE A 165 -24.09 5.97 5.38
N ILE A 166 -25.20 6.50 4.88
CA ILE A 166 -25.75 6.20 3.56
C ILE A 166 -25.79 7.50 2.78
N ALA A 167 -25.19 7.50 1.60
CA ALA A 167 -25.25 8.65 0.71
C ALA A 167 -25.61 8.25 -0.72
N GLY A 168 -26.20 9.19 -1.44
CA GLY A 168 -26.55 9.03 -2.85
C GLY A 168 -27.31 10.24 -3.37
N ALA A 169 -28.01 10.06 -4.48
CA ALA A 169 -28.79 11.12 -5.11
C ALA A 169 -30.30 10.90 -4.90
N TYR A 170 -31.06 11.99 -4.94
CA TYR A 170 -32.52 11.94 -4.94
C TYR A 170 -33.09 13.01 -5.87
N CYS A 171 -34.29 12.76 -6.38
CA CYS A 171 -35.01 13.67 -7.29
C CYS A 171 -34.28 13.99 -8.61
N LEU A 172 -33.30 13.20 -9.06
CA LEU A 172 -32.58 13.48 -10.30
C LEU A 172 -33.52 13.38 -11.51
N GLY A 173 -33.33 14.29 -12.49
CA GLY A 173 -34.18 14.38 -13.68
C GLY A 173 -35.61 14.89 -13.44
N SER A 174 -35.89 15.43 -12.25
CA SER A 174 -37.23 15.90 -11.87
C SER A 174 -37.49 17.39 -12.14
N ALA A 175 -36.67 18.09 -12.92
CA ALA A 175 -36.83 19.51 -13.18
C ALA A 175 -38.21 19.89 -13.74
N GLY A 176 -38.82 20.91 -13.14
CA GLY A 176 -40.18 21.36 -13.39
C GLY A 176 -41.27 20.57 -12.65
N LEU A 177 -40.91 19.60 -11.83
CA LEU A 177 -41.81 18.81 -10.98
C LEU A 177 -41.48 19.01 -9.49
N GLN A 178 -42.53 18.98 -8.67
CA GLN A 178 -42.35 18.91 -7.22
C GLN A 178 -41.85 17.53 -6.85
N CYS A 179 -40.72 17.47 -6.16
CA CYS A 179 -40.08 16.22 -5.77
C CYS A 179 -39.64 16.25 -4.31
N ASN A 180 -39.98 15.17 -3.59
CA ASN A 180 -39.78 15.04 -2.15
C ASN A 180 -39.51 13.57 -1.80
N MET A 181 -38.40 13.32 -1.10
CA MET A 181 -38.04 12.01 -0.54
C MET A 181 -38.28 12.01 0.97
N THR A 182 -38.72 10.88 1.54
CA THR A 182 -38.87 10.74 3.00
C THR A 182 -38.26 9.42 3.44
N LEU A 183 -37.29 9.50 4.34
CA LEU A 183 -36.59 8.36 4.93
C LEU A 183 -37.23 8.02 6.28
N GLY A 184 -37.97 6.90 6.33
CA GLY A 184 -38.70 6.47 7.51
C GLY A 184 -39.62 7.54 8.11
N SER A 185 -39.28 8.03 9.31
CA SER A 185 -40.04 9.06 10.04
C SER A 185 -39.37 10.44 10.09
N LEU A 186 -38.26 10.60 9.37
CA LEU A 186 -37.49 11.84 9.32
C LEU A 186 -38.23 12.96 8.58
N PRO A 187 -37.81 14.22 8.76
CA PRO A 187 -38.26 15.32 7.91
C PRO A 187 -38.04 15.03 6.43
N THR A 188 -39.01 15.40 5.61
CA THR A 188 -38.95 15.23 4.15
C THR A 188 -37.81 16.07 3.55
N LEU A 189 -36.99 15.43 2.73
CA LEU A 189 -36.00 16.08 1.87
C LEU A 189 -36.70 16.50 0.58
N GLY A 190 -36.53 17.74 0.16
CA GLY A 190 -37.14 18.27 -1.05
C GLY A 190 -36.17 19.15 -1.80
N LYS A 191 -36.50 19.48 -3.05
CA LYS A 191 -35.74 20.49 -3.81
C LYS A 191 -36.00 21.89 -3.26
N ASN A 192 -35.05 22.81 -3.50
CA ASN A 192 -35.22 24.21 -3.12
C ASN A 192 -36.33 24.88 -3.96
N GLU A 193 -36.35 24.63 -5.27
CA GLU A 193 -37.39 25.04 -6.21
C GLU A 193 -37.79 23.88 -7.14
N ASP A 194 -39.02 23.91 -7.67
CA ASP A 194 -39.50 22.87 -8.59
C ASP A 194 -38.68 22.81 -9.89
N SER A 195 -38.03 23.92 -10.29
CA SER A 195 -37.19 24.02 -11.49
C SER A 195 -35.79 23.42 -11.32
N ASP A 196 -35.36 23.16 -10.10
CA ASP A 196 -34.03 22.63 -9.84
C ASP A 196 -33.95 21.16 -10.30
N GLU A 197 -32.74 20.72 -10.65
CA GLU A 197 -32.43 19.30 -10.86
C GLU A 197 -32.21 18.62 -9.48
N GLY A 198 -32.11 17.29 -9.45
CA GLY A 198 -32.01 16.54 -8.19
C GLY A 198 -30.78 16.89 -7.34
N ASN A 199 -30.75 16.39 -6.11
CA ASN A 199 -29.73 16.75 -5.12
C ASN A 199 -29.09 15.49 -4.53
N ALA A 200 -27.92 15.65 -3.91
CA ALA A 200 -27.31 14.59 -3.11
C ALA A 200 -27.87 14.61 -1.67
N TYR A 201 -27.84 13.47 -1.00
CA TYR A 201 -28.19 13.36 0.41
C TYR A 201 -27.15 12.52 1.18
N ILE A 202 -27.08 12.78 2.48
CA ILE A 202 -26.30 12.01 3.45
C ILE A 202 -27.25 11.68 4.59
N ALA A 203 -27.30 10.43 5.03
CA ALA A 203 -28.19 9.99 6.09
C ALA A 203 -27.52 8.97 6.99
N ARG A 204 -27.91 8.97 8.27
CA ARG A 204 -27.47 7.99 9.25
C ARG A 204 -28.57 7.00 9.56
N TYR A 205 -28.23 5.72 9.58
CA TYR A 205 -29.15 4.61 9.82
C TYR A 205 -28.59 3.67 10.89
N ASP A 206 -29.37 3.45 11.94
CA ASP A 206 -29.11 2.42 12.96
C ASP A 206 -29.99 1.20 12.66
N VAL A 207 -29.42 -0.01 12.71
CA VAL A 207 -30.15 -1.25 12.41
C VAL A 207 -31.31 -1.51 13.38
N ASP A 208 -31.21 -1.03 14.63
CA ASP A 208 -32.20 -1.28 15.67
C ASP A 208 -33.30 -0.21 15.72
N SER A 209 -32.95 1.05 15.52
CA SER A 209 -33.87 2.19 15.64
C SER A 209 -34.23 2.88 14.32
N GLY A 210 -33.58 2.50 13.21
CA GLY A 210 -33.84 2.97 11.85
C GLY A 210 -33.13 4.28 11.52
N TRP A 211 -33.72 5.07 10.62
CA TRP A 211 -33.21 6.38 10.21
C TRP A 211 -33.08 7.39 11.37
N GLN A 212 -31.88 7.90 11.61
CA GLN A 212 -31.54 8.84 12.70
C GLN A 212 -31.64 10.30 12.27
N TRP A 213 -30.94 10.64 11.18
CA TRP A 213 -30.95 11.97 10.57
C TRP A 213 -30.67 11.87 9.07
N ALA A 214 -31.01 12.93 8.34
CA ALA A 214 -30.71 13.06 6.92
C ALA A 214 -30.50 14.54 6.56
N VAL A 215 -29.53 14.80 5.71
CA VAL A 215 -29.11 16.12 5.25
C VAL A 215 -29.07 16.11 3.73
N SER A 216 -29.47 17.22 3.12
CA SER A 216 -29.46 17.42 1.66
C SER A 216 -28.34 18.39 1.30
N VAL A 217 -27.61 18.05 0.24
CA VAL A 217 -26.62 18.90 -0.42
C VAL A 217 -27.21 19.33 -1.75
N ALA A 218 -27.61 20.61 -1.83
CA ALA A 218 -28.52 21.08 -2.87
C ALA A 218 -28.09 22.39 -3.52
N ASN A 219 -28.31 22.50 -4.83
CA ASN A 219 -28.23 23.76 -5.56
C ASN A 219 -29.36 23.85 -6.60
N HIS A 220 -29.21 24.73 -7.61
CA HIS A 220 -30.19 24.90 -8.69
C HIS A 220 -29.99 23.93 -9.88
N GLN A 221 -28.86 23.26 -9.91
CA GLN A 221 -28.45 22.29 -10.94
C GLN A 221 -28.47 20.89 -10.33
N GLU A 222 -27.99 19.90 -11.07
CA GLU A 222 -27.87 18.54 -10.51
C GLU A 222 -26.66 18.48 -9.57
N VAL A 223 -26.84 17.79 -8.45
CA VAL A 223 -25.75 17.44 -7.52
C VAL A 223 -25.70 15.91 -7.44
N LEU A 224 -24.56 15.34 -7.76
CA LEU A 224 -24.31 13.89 -7.73
C LEU A 224 -23.36 13.58 -6.57
N LEU A 225 -23.55 12.46 -5.87
CA LEU A 225 -22.50 11.99 -4.98
C LEU A 225 -21.33 11.54 -5.85
N PHE A 226 -20.12 11.80 -5.37
CA PHE A 226 -18.91 11.27 -5.98
C PHE A 226 -18.41 10.09 -5.16
N ASP A 227 -18.15 10.30 -3.87
CA ASP A 227 -17.73 9.26 -2.93
C ASP A 227 -17.92 9.72 -1.47
N LEU A 228 -17.87 8.79 -0.52
CA LEU A 228 -17.97 9.03 0.92
C LEU A 228 -17.11 8.03 1.71
N PHE A 229 -16.42 8.51 2.75
CA PHE A 229 -15.84 7.65 3.78
C PHE A 229 -15.96 8.27 5.18
N VAL A 230 -15.75 7.46 6.21
CA VAL A 230 -15.71 7.90 7.61
C VAL A 230 -14.30 7.68 8.15
N ASP A 231 -13.71 8.71 8.75
CA ASP A 231 -12.36 8.61 9.33
C ASP A 231 -12.35 8.04 10.76
N GLU A 232 -11.15 7.84 11.31
CA GLU A 232 -10.95 7.30 12.67
C GLU A 232 -11.54 8.18 13.80
N TYR A 233 -11.96 9.41 13.50
CA TYR A 233 -12.58 10.36 14.42
C TYR A 233 -14.10 10.49 14.21
N ASP A 234 -14.71 9.58 13.45
CA ASP A 234 -16.11 9.62 13.03
C ASP A 234 -16.49 10.91 12.28
N GLN A 235 -15.54 11.52 11.56
CA GLN A 235 -15.87 12.58 10.60
C GLN A 235 -16.25 11.96 9.26
N ILE A 236 -17.33 12.47 8.69
CA ILE A 236 -17.90 11.99 7.44
C ILE A 236 -17.38 12.90 6.33
N HIS A 237 -16.49 12.36 5.50
CA HIS A 237 -15.94 13.06 4.34
C HIS A 237 -16.77 12.69 3.11
N VAL A 238 -17.29 13.70 2.44
CA VAL A 238 -18.20 13.53 1.31
C VAL A 238 -17.72 14.37 0.15
N SER A 239 -17.57 13.73 -1.01
CA SER A 239 -17.33 14.42 -2.28
C SER A 239 -18.62 14.45 -3.10
N VAL A 240 -18.89 15.59 -3.73
CA VAL A 240 -20.01 15.73 -4.67
C VAL A 240 -19.56 16.40 -5.95
N LEU A 241 -20.23 16.05 -7.05
CA LEU A 241 -20.14 16.76 -8.31
C LEU A 241 -21.28 17.78 -8.42
N PHE A 242 -20.96 19.02 -8.77
CA PHE A 242 -21.91 20.12 -8.83
C PHE A 242 -21.58 21.13 -9.94
N LYS A 243 -22.60 21.85 -10.42
CA LYS A 243 -22.46 22.95 -11.39
C LYS A 243 -22.72 24.30 -10.73
N GLU A 244 -22.18 25.37 -11.31
CA GLU A 244 -22.36 26.76 -10.89
C GLU A 244 -21.96 27.05 -9.43
N ILE A 245 -22.91 27.35 -8.54
CA ILE A 245 -22.62 27.71 -7.15
C ILE A 245 -23.35 26.72 -6.26
N LEU A 246 -22.63 26.15 -5.31
CA LEU A 246 -23.17 25.39 -4.20
C LEU A 246 -22.97 26.18 -2.90
N ASP A 247 -24.03 26.36 -2.12
CA ASP A 247 -23.99 27.05 -0.82
C ASP A 247 -24.34 26.05 0.28
N MET A 248 -23.37 25.76 1.15
CA MET A 248 -23.59 24.95 2.33
C MET A 248 -23.34 25.77 3.58
N ASN A 249 -24.41 26.07 4.31
CA ASN A 249 -24.37 26.79 5.58
C ASN A 249 -23.54 28.11 5.52
N GLN A 250 -23.70 28.90 4.46
CA GLN A 250 -22.97 30.16 4.18
C GLN A 250 -21.54 29.99 3.66
N THR A 251 -21.09 28.75 3.46
CA THR A 251 -19.84 28.44 2.76
C THR A 251 -20.16 28.25 1.28
N ILE A 252 -19.50 29.04 0.43
CA ILE A 252 -19.76 29.07 -1.01
C ILE A 252 -18.67 28.26 -1.70
N PHE A 253 -19.08 27.26 -2.47
CA PHE A 253 -18.23 26.48 -3.35
C PHE A 253 -18.40 27.00 -4.78
N ALA A 254 -17.28 27.29 -5.44
CA ALA A 254 -17.27 27.81 -6.79
C ALA A 254 -17.13 26.65 -7.80
N GLY A 255 -18.15 26.50 -8.65
CA GLY A 255 -18.18 25.54 -9.75
C GLY A 255 -18.26 26.22 -11.12
N GLY A 256 -17.95 25.43 -12.14
CA GLY A 256 -18.01 25.84 -13.53
C GLY A 256 -19.37 25.56 -14.18
N PRO A 257 -19.45 25.69 -15.52
CA PRO A 257 -20.65 25.37 -16.28
C PRO A 257 -20.90 23.85 -16.40
N GLU A 258 -19.84 23.05 -16.25
CA GLU A 258 -19.85 21.59 -16.23
C GLU A 258 -19.49 21.09 -14.81
N PRO A 259 -19.70 19.79 -14.49
CA PRO A 259 -19.51 19.27 -13.15
C PRO A 259 -18.11 19.59 -12.60
N SER A 260 -18.09 20.30 -11.47
CA SER A 260 -16.94 20.58 -10.62
C SER A 260 -17.04 19.73 -9.36
N ILE A 261 -15.95 19.60 -8.60
CA ILE A 261 -15.90 18.72 -7.42
C ILE A 261 -15.78 19.52 -6.14
N ALA A 262 -16.50 19.12 -5.10
CA ALA A 262 -16.38 19.68 -3.76
C ALA A 262 -16.22 18.58 -2.73
N VAL A 263 -15.26 18.76 -1.82
CA VAL A 263 -15.08 17.92 -0.63
C VAL A 263 -15.68 18.65 0.56
N MET A 264 -16.52 17.96 1.32
CA MET A 264 -17.25 18.47 2.48
C MET A 264 -17.11 17.52 3.65
N ILE A 265 -16.88 18.07 4.84
CA ILE A 265 -16.68 17.31 6.07
C ILE A 265 -17.84 17.59 7.01
N PHE A 266 -18.48 16.51 7.49
CA PHE A 266 -19.57 16.54 8.46
C PHE A 266 -19.15 15.82 9.74
N ASP A 267 -19.75 16.20 10.87
CA ASP A 267 -19.62 15.42 12.11
C ASP A 267 -20.62 14.24 12.16
N GLU A 268 -20.51 13.42 13.20
CA GLU A 268 -21.37 12.25 13.48
C GLU A 268 -22.89 12.56 13.53
N ASP A 269 -23.26 13.82 13.74
CA ASP A 269 -24.63 14.33 13.82
C ASP A 269 -25.12 14.91 12.48
N GLY A 270 -24.31 14.83 11.43
CA GLY A 270 -24.61 15.36 10.09
C GLY A 270 -24.47 16.88 10.00
N VAL A 271 -23.75 17.53 10.92
CA VAL A 271 -23.52 18.97 10.88
C VAL A 271 -22.30 19.29 10.03
N PHE A 272 -22.51 20.11 9.00
CA PHE A 272 -21.43 20.60 8.14
C PHE A 272 -20.37 21.39 8.93
N SER A 273 -19.11 20.98 8.81
CA SER A 273 -17.94 21.54 9.50
C SER A 273 -17.11 22.45 8.59
N SER A 274 -16.59 21.88 7.49
CA SER A 274 -15.71 22.56 6.52
C SER A 274 -15.82 21.93 5.14
N GLY A 275 -15.24 22.59 4.15
CA GLY A 275 -15.13 22.05 2.80
C GLY A 275 -14.43 23.03 1.85
N PHE A 276 -14.03 22.52 0.69
CA PHE A 276 -13.39 23.26 -0.40
C PHE A 276 -13.75 22.60 -1.75
N SER A 277 -13.50 23.30 -2.86
CA SER A 277 -13.84 22.83 -4.20
C SER A 277 -12.68 22.96 -5.20
N ALA A 278 -12.76 22.20 -6.28
CA ALA A 278 -11.97 22.41 -7.49
C ALA A 278 -12.93 22.64 -8.67
N LEU A 279 -12.71 23.74 -9.38
CA LEU A 279 -13.57 24.20 -10.46
C LEU A 279 -13.13 23.57 -11.78
N SER A 280 -14.04 22.90 -12.48
CA SER A 280 -13.82 22.39 -13.84
C SER A 280 -14.58 23.22 -14.87
N ASP A 281 -13.96 23.50 -16.02
CA ASP A 281 -14.61 24.22 -17.12
C ASP A 281 -15.37 23.31 -18.10
N SER A 282 -14.96 22.04 -18.22
CA SER A 282 -15.47 21.10 -19.20
C SER A 282 -15.99 19.79 -18.59
N GLY A 283 -15.78 19.57 -17.29
CA GLY A 283 -16.41 18.49 -16.52
C GLY A 283 -15.43 17.62 -15.75
N ILE A 284 -16.00 16.87 -14.81
CA ILE A 284 -15.38 15.78 -14.06
C ILE A 284 -16.32 14.59 -14.20
N GLU A 285 -15.76 13.41 -14.46
CA GLU A 285 -16.54 12.19 -14.61
C GLU A 285 -17.05 11.68 -13.24
N PRO A 286 -18.21 11.00 -13.18
CA PRO A 286 -18.86 10.59 -11.93
C PRO A 286 -18.33 9.26 -11.37
N PHE A 287 -17.02 9.04 -11.46
CA PHE A 287 -16.33 7.87 -10.92
C PHE A 287 -14.88 8.21 -10.56
N GLY A 288 -14.29 7.40 -9.69
CA GLY A 288 -13.10 7.71 -8.90
C GLY A 288 -13.40 7.45 -7.44
N GLY A 289 -12.58 7.97 -6.52
CA GLY A 289 -12.84 7.77 -5.11
C GLY A 289 -11.78 8.35 -4.19
N PHE A 290 -12.09 8.30 -2.90
CA PHE A 290 -11.17 8.58 -1.83
C PHE A 290 -10.26 7.38 -1.55
N CYS A 291 -9.08 7.66 -1.02
CA CYS A 291 -8.24 6.66 -0.39
C CYS A 291 -7.41 7.29 0.73
N GLN A 292 -6.94 6.45 1.65
CA GLN A 292 -6.04 6.86 2.72
C GLN A 292 -4.77 6.02 2.67
N ASN A 293 -3.63 6.61 3.04
CA ASN A 293 -2.40 5.85 3.26
C ASN A 293 -2.37 5.25 4.68
N SER A 294 -1.31 4.49 4.99
CA SER A 294 -1.11 3.81 6.27
C SER A 294 -1.08 4.72 7.51
N VAL A 295 -0.88 6.04 7.34
CA VAL A 295 -0.87 7.04 8.42
C VAL A 295 -2.13 7.91 8.44
N GLY A 296 -3.14 7.60 7.61
CA GLY A 296 -4.44 8.27 7.61
C GLY A 296 -4.50 9.58 6.80
N GLU A 297 -3.48 9.91 6.01
CA GLU A 297 -3.56 11.04 5.08
C GLU A 297 -4.51 10.69 3.93
N THR A 298 -5.36 11.66 3.54
CA THR A 298 -6.42 11.41 2.57
C THR A 298 -6.14 12.00 1.20
N PHE A 299 -6.47 11.22 0.19
CA PHE A 299 -6.33 11.53 -1.22
C PHE A 299 -7.68 11.33 -1.93
N ILE A 300 -7.82 11.95 -3.09
CA ILE A 300 -8.95 11.71 -4.00
C ILE A 300 -8.42 11.61 -5.43
N ALA A 301 -8.82 10.56 -6.14
CA ALA A 301 -8.48 10.33 -7.53
C ALA A 301 -9.75 10.42 -8.39
N PHE A 302 -9.67 11.12 -9.51
CA PHE A 302 -10.81 11.34 -10.41
C PHE A 302 -10.36 11.71 -11.82
N THR A 303 -11.29 11.63 -12.78
CA THR A 303 -11.06 11.98 -14.17
C THR A 303 -11.64 13.35 -14.50
N PHE A 304 -10.88 14.20 -15.20
CA PHE A 304 -11.34 15.53 -15.62
C PHE A 304 -11.09 15.78 -17.11
N ILE A 305 -11.89 16.67 -17.69
CA ILE A 305 -11.73 17.14 -19.07
C ILE A 305 -11.51 18.65 -19.06
N GLY A 306 -10.64 19.14 -19.93
CA GLY A 306 -10.39 20.56 -20.09
C GLY A 306 -9.56 21.13 -18.95
N GLN A 307 -9.99 22.24 -18.37
CA GLN A 307 -9.26 22.93 -17.32
C GLN A 307 -9.85 22.65 -15.95
N LEU A 308 -9.00 22.28 -15.00
CA LEU A 308 -9.34 22.07 -13.59
C LEU A 308 -8.54 23.02 -12.71
N ALA A 309 -9.22 23.86 -11.93
CA ALA A 309 -8.60 24.87 -11.08
C ALA A 309 -8.83 24.57 -9.59
N PHE A 310 -7.74 24.42 -8.84
CA PHE A 310 -7.74 24.28 -7.39
C PHE A 310 -7.56 25.65 -6.75
N GLU A 311 -8.51 26.05 -5.90
CA GLU A 311 -8.52 27.38 -5.29
C GLU A 311 -7.16 27.71 -4.64
N GLU A 312 -6.57 28.83 -5.05
CA GLU A 312 -5.31 29.38 -4.53
C GLU A 312 -4.01 28.59 -4.78
N ILE A 313 -4.07 27.37 -5.32
CA ILE A 313 -2.87 26.53 -5.57
C ILE A 313 -2.43 26.55 -7.03
N GLY A 314 -3.35 26.30 -7.97
CA GLY A 314 -2.99 26.21 -9.38
C GLY A 314 -4.06 25.58 -10.27
N VAL A 315 -3.64 25.20 -11.48
CA VAL A 315 -4.53 24.74 -12.55
C VAL A 315 -3.89 23.57 -13.28
N LEU A 316 -4.69 22.57 -13.63
CA LEU A 316 -4.38 21.48 -14.54
C LEU A 316 -5.13 21.68 -15.85
N ASP A 317 -4.53 21.22 -16.95
CA ASP A 317 -5.13 21.28 -18.29
C ASP A 317 -5.01 19.88 -18.91
N SER A 318 -6.14 19.28 -19.30
CA SER A 318 -6.14 17.99 -19.96
C SER A 318 -5.55 18.06 -21.36
N ASN A 319 -4.87 17.02 -21.81
CA ASN A 319 -4.12 16.99 -23.07
C ASN A 319 -4.83 16.20 -24.19
N GLY A 320 -6.14 16.39 -24.34
CA GLY A 320 -6.89 15.78 -25.44
C GLY A 320 -8.25 15.33 -24.96
N GLY A 321 -8.33 14.05 -24.58
CA GLY A 321 -9.48 13.46 -23.91
C GLY A 321 -9.54 13.79 -22.41
N GLY A 322 -10.17 12.88 -21.66
CA GLY A 322 -10.13 12.87 -20.20
C GLY A 322 -8.73 12.54 -19.69
N ASP A 323 -8.30 13.22 -18.62
CA ASP A 323 -7.03 12.96 -17.93
C ASP A 323 -7.29 12.72 -16.44
N ILE A 324 -6.29 12.16 -15.77
CA ILE A 324 -6.35 11.78 -14.37
C ILE A 324 -5.87 12.93 -13.50
N ALA A 325 -6.62 13.24 -12.44
CA ALA A 325 -6.20 14.11 -11.37
C ALA A 325 -6.17 13.34 -10.04
N VAL A 326 -5.08 13.52 -9.30
CA VAL A 326 -4.93 13.05 -7.92
C VAL A 326 -4.67 14.26 -7.06
N ALA A 327 -5.38 14.37 -5.95
CA ALA A 327 -5.17 15.47 -5.01
C ALA A 327 -5.13 14.96 -3.58
N LYS A 328 -4.14 15.45 -2.83
CA LYS A 328 -4.09 15.32 -1.37
C LYS A 328 -4.75 16.52 -0.74
N TYR A 329 -5.48 16.30 0.35
CA TYR A 329 -6.11 17.39 1.09
C TYR A 329 -5.97 17.22 2.60
N GLY A 330 -5.95 18.35 3.29
CA GLY A 330 -6.07 18.43 4.74
C GLY A 330 -7.46 18.90 5.18
N ALA A 331 -7.61 19.21 6.46
CA ALA A 331 -8.91 19.54 7.06
C ALA A 331 -9.65 20.76 6.43
N THR A 332 -8.95 21.64 5.73
CA THR A 332 -9.53 22.90 5.21
C THR A 332 -9.15 23.28 3.80
N ASN A 333 -8.20 22.60 3.18
CA ASN A 333 -7.66 22.98 1.87
C ASN A 333 -7.02 21.77 1.18
N TRP A 334 -6.93 21.89 -0.13
CA TRP A 334 -6.01 21.08 -0.94
C TRP A 334 -4.57 21.31 -0.48
N ASP A 335 -3.77 20.25 -0.42
CA ASP A 335 -2.34 20.33 -0.09
C ASP A 335 -1.51 20.36 -1.36
N TRP A 336 -1.78 19.43 -2.28
CA TRP A 336 -1.22 19.40 -3.62
C TRP A 336 -2.16 18.65 -4.57
N PHE A 337 -1.91 18.82 -5.86
CA PHE A 337 -2.56 18.04 -6.91
C PHE A 337 -1.52 17.64 -7.96
N GLN A 338 -1.77 16.53 -8.64
CA GLN A 338 -0.92 15.99 -9.68
C GLN A 338 -1.76 15.42 -10.82
N GLN A 339 -1.26 15.54 -12.05
CA GLN A 339 -1.90 15.02 -13.26
C GLN A 339 -1.14 13.81 -13.79
N GLY A 340 -1.89 12.84 -14.32
CA GLY A 340 -1.43 11.80 -15.23
C GLY A 340 -2.34 11.76 -16.46
N GLY A 341 -1.85 11.21 -17.57
CA GLY A 341 -2.65 11.08 -18.79
C GLY A 341 -1.91 11.44 -20.06
N GLY A 342 -2.65 11.48 -21.16
CA GLY A 342 -2.14 11.34 -22.51
C GLY A 342 -2.89 12.22 -23.50
N SER A 343 -3.26 11.65 -24.64
CA SER A 343 -4.10 12.35 -25.63
C SER A 343 -5.37 11.61 -26.01
N GLY A 344 -5.48 10.36 -25.58
CA GLY A 344 -6.73 9.62 -25.57
C GLY A 344 -7.54 9.97 -24.32
N ASP A 345 -8.55 9.16 -24.05
CA ASP A 345 -9.28 9.22 -22.79
C ASP A 345 -8.59 8.33 -21.73
N ASP A 346 -8.18 8.92 -20.62
CA ASP A 346 -7.54 8.25 -19.49
C ASP A 346 -8.41 8.41 -18.24
N PHE A 347 -8.76 7.30 -17.61
CA PHE A 347 -9.77 7.21 -16.55
C PHE A 347 -9.14 6.75 -15.24
N ALA A 348 -9.29 7.53 -14.16
CA ALA A 348 -9.07 7.05 -12.80
C ALA A 348 -10.39 6.58 -12.18
N ASN A 349 -10.44 5.31 -11.78
CA ASN A 349 -11.60 4.71 -11.12
C ASN A 349 -11.48 4.70 -9.59
N GLY A 350 -10.27 4.87 -9.05
CA GLY A 350 -10.05 5.01 -7.63
C GLY A 350 -8.58 5.07 -7.27
N CYS A 351 -8.32 5.03 -5.98
CA CYS A 351 -6.98 4.85 -5.43
C CYS A 351 -7.04 3.96 -4.19
N VAL A 352 -5.89 3.45 -3.76
CA VAL A 352 -5.73 2.57 -2.61
C VAL A 352 -4.38 2.85 -1.95
N ALA A 353 -4.21 2.50 -0.68
CA ALA A 353 -2.90 2.52 -0.03
C ALA A 353 -1.90 1.64 -0.82
N SER A 354 -0.67 2.13 -0.95
CA SER A 354 0.46 1.38 -1.52
C SER A 354 1.45 1.01 -0.41
N ALA A 355 2.61 0.45 -0.77
CA ALA A 355 3.67 0.16 0.18
C ALA A 355 4.16 1.44 0.89
N GLY A 356 4.42 1.33 2.20
CA GLY A 356 4.89 2.46 3.02
C GLY A 356 3.82 3.54 3.22
N LEU A 357 4.09 4.77 2.79
CA LEU A 357 3.22 5.93 2.99
C LEU A 357 2.48 6.37 1.71
N ASP A 358 2.70 5.69 0.60
CA ASP A 358 2.27 6.15 -0.71
C ASP A 358 0.90 5.60 -1.07
N VAL A 359 0.32 6.06 -2.19
CA VAL A 359 -0.97 5.56 -2.69
C VAL A 359 -0.84 5.14 -4.15
N GLN A 360 -1.58 4.10 -4.51
CA GLN A 360 -1.64 3.58 -5.87
C GLN A 360 -2.96 4.00 -6.52
N VAL A 361 -2.88 4.57 -7.70
CA VAL A 361 -4.02 5.03 -8.50
C VAL A 361 -4.26 4.04 -9.62
N PHE A 362 -5.51 3.66 -9.84
CA PHE A 362 -5.86 2.65 -10.81
C PHE A 362 -7.03 3.07 -11.71
N GLY A 363 -7.08 2.44 -12.88
CA GLY A 363 -8.15 2.69 -13.86
C GLY A 363 -7.82 2.12 -15.23
N GLY A 364 -8.11 2.88 -16.29
CA GLY A 364 -7.79 2.50 -17.66
C GLY A 364 -7.29 3.68 -18.50
N ILE A 365 -6.35 3.44 -19.40
CA ILE A 365 -5.76 4.45 -20.28
C ILE A 365 -5.97 4.14 -21.76
N GLU A 366 -6.26 5.15 -22.58
CA GLU A 366 -6.35 5.02 -24.03
C GLU A 366 -5.15 5.65 -24.73
N GLY A 367 -4.38 4.82 -25.44
CA GLY A 367 -3.17 5.31 -26.08
C GLY A 367 -2.03 5.57 -25.08
N ASN A 368 -1.04 6.35 -25.51
CA ASN A 368 0.11 6.64 -24.67
C ASN A 368 -0.23 7.74 -23.67
N ALA A 369 0.08 7.50 -22.40
CA ALA A 369 -0.08 8.39 -21.26
C ALA A 369 1.26 8.63 -20.57
N THR A 370 1.37 9.72 -19.80
CA THR A 370 2.57 10.10 -19.06
C THR A 370 2.22 10.40 -17.60
N PHE A 371 3.00 9.83 -16.69
CA PHE A 371 2.86 9.96 -15.25
C PHE A 371 4.22 10.44 -14.71
N GLY A 372 4.39 11.76 -14.62
CA GLY A 372 5.66 12.35 -14.20
C GLY A 372 6.80 12.05 -15.19
N THR A 373 7.76 11.19 -14.79
CA THR A 373 8.85 10.73 -15.66
C THR A 373 8.55 9.41 -16.37
N ASP A 374 7.52 8.70 -15.94
CA ASP A 374 7.10 7.42 -16.50
C ASP A 374 6.11 7.62 -17.64
N TYR A 375 6.11 6.70 -18.60
CA TYR A 375 5.28 6.79 -19.78
C TYR A 375 4.85 5.41 -20.27
N SER A 376 3.61 5.30 -20.75
CA SER A 376 3.13 4.09 -21.39
C SER A 376 3.45 4.09 -22.89
N ASP A 377 3.74 2.89 -23.40
CA ASP A 377 3.98 2.63 -24.83
C ASP A 377 3.10 1.45 -25.27
N THR A 378 2.49 1.56 -26.45
CA THR A 378 1.85 0.45 -27.18
C THR A 378 0.46 -0.02 -26.76
N THR A 379 -0.32 0.80 -26.07
CA THR A 379 -1.71 0.46 -25.77
C THR A 379 -2.55 0.35 -27.05
N GLN A 380 -3.27 -0.77 -27.22
CA GLN A 380 -3.99 -1.10 -28.47
C GLN A 380 -5.49 -0.88 -28.39
N TRP A 381 -5.97 -0.34 -27.27
CA TRP A 381 -7.27 0.28 -27.03
C TRP A 381 -7.23 0.90 -25.62
N PHE A 382 -8.08 0.45 -24.70
CA PHE A 382 -8.05 0.76 -23.27
C PHE A 382 -7.34 -0.37 -22.56
N ASP A 383 -6.24 -0.05 -21.91
CA ASP A 383 -5.51 -0.97 -21.06
C ASP A 383 -5.61 -0.52 -19.60
N ALA A 384 -5.69 -1.47 -18.69
CA ALA A 384 -5.74 -1.20 -17.27
C ALA A 384 -4.38 -0.68 -16.79
N PHE A 385 -4.38 0.18 -15.76
CA PHE A 385 -3.14 0.68 -15.19
C PHE A 385 -3.15 0.73 -13.67
N GLN A 386 -1.96 0.63 -13.08
CA GLN A 386 -1.66 1.05 -11.72
C GLN A 386 -0.49 2.03 -11.74
N ALA A 387 -0.60 3.13 -11.00
CA ALA A 387 0.46 4.12 -10.88
C ALA A 387 0.63 4.55 -9.43
N ASP A 388 1.85 4.44 -8.91
CA ASP A 388 2.18 4.85 -7.54
C ASP A 388 2.47 6.35 -7.49
N ILE A 389 1.90 7.02 -6.49
CA ILE A 389 2.16 8.42 -6.22
C ILE A 389 2.56 8.60 -4.76
N THR A 390 3.72 9.24 -4.60
CA THR A 390 4.27 9.49 -3.28
C THR A 390 3.42 10.48 -2.48
N THR A 391 3.54 10.44 -1.16
CA THR A 391 2.93 11.44 -0.23
C THR A 391 3.15 12.90 -0.60
N ASN A 392 4.21 13.20 -1.37
CA ASN A 392 4.60 14.53 -1.82
C ASN A 392 4.13 14.88 -3.25
N GLY A 393 3.33 14.02 -3.88
CA GLY A 393 2.75 14.27 -5.21
C GLY A 393 3.71 14.00 -6.37
N VAL A 394 4.65 13.08 -6.19
CA VAL A 394 5.56 12.63 -7.25
C VAL A 394 5.16 11.22 -7.67
N TRP A 395 4.87 11.02 -8.96
CA TRP A 395 4.67 9.70 -9.55
C TRP A 395 5.97 8.87 -9.46
N ASP A 396 5.86 7.63 -9.02
CA ASP A 396 6.99 6.72 -8.78
C ASP A 396 6.66 5.28 -9.19
N GLY A 397 6.29 5.09 -10.46
CA GLY A 397 5.89 3.79 -10.97
C GLY A 397 4.64 3.85 -11.83
N LEU A 398 4.65 3.08 -12.91
CA LEU A 398 3.50 2.90 -13.81
C LEU A 398 3.53 1.49 -14.39
N ASN A 399 2.53 0.70 -14.05
CA ASN A 399 2.26 -0.62 -14.60
C ASN A 399 1.04 -0.57 -15.50
N ILE A 400 1.14 -1.12 -16.70
CA ILE A 400 0.06 -1.18 -17.68
C ILE A 400 -0.18 -2.64 -18.01
N GLU A 401 -1.42 -3.08 -17.87
CA GLU A 401 -1.84 -4.45 -18.13
C GLU A 401 -3.02 -4.45 -19.08
N GLY A 402 -2.95 -5.24 -20.14
CA GLY A 402 -4.02 -5.25 -21.12
C GLY A 402 -3.71 -6.07 -22.36
N GLY A 403 -4.70 -6.13 -23.24
CA GLY A 403 -4.70 -6.95 -24.42
C GLY A 403 -5.24 -6.21 -25.64
N PRO A 404 -5.88 -6.92 -26.58
CA PRO A 404 -6.52 -6.30 -27.73
C PRO A 404 -7.92 -5.74 -27.43
N GLY A 405 -8.41 -5.89 -26.20
CA GLY A 405 -9.79 -5.60 -25.79
C GLY A 405 -9.91 -4.28 -25.02
N TYR A 406 -11.00 -4.17 -24.26
CA TYR A 406 -11.22 -3.08 -23.31
C TYR A 406 -10.98 -3.64 -21.91
N GLU A 407 -9.84 -3.28 -21.33
CA GLU A 407 -9.42 -3.74 -20.00
C GLU A 407 -9.34 -2.55 -19.03
N MET A 408 -9.87 -2.72 -17.82
CA MET A 408 -9.95 -1.64 -16.83
C MET A 408 -10.00 -2.19 -15.41
N PHE A 409 -9.21 -1.64 -14.49
CA PHE A 409 -9.41 -1.83 -13.06
C PHE A 409 -10.51 -0.90 -12.57
N SER A 410 -11.58 -1.46 -11.99
CA SER A 410 -12.78 -0.70 -11.60
C SER A 410 -12.82 -0.39 -10.12
N ALA A 411 -12.31 -1.28 -9.27
CA ALA A 411 -12.25 -1.11 -7.83
C ALA A 411 -11.09 -1.92 -7.24
N ALA A 412 -10.53 -1.49 -6.11
CA ALA A 412 -9.48 -2.20 -5.40
C ALA A 412 -9.50 -1.92 -3.90
N TYR A 413 -8.93 -2.83 -3.11
CA TYR A 413 -8.62 -2.61 -1.71
C TYR A 413 -7.28 -3.28 -1.34
N GLN A 414 -6.64 -2.82 -0.27
CA GLN A 414 -5.42 -3.42 0.27
C GLN A 414 -5.76 -4.43 1.36
N THR A 415 -5.17 -5.63 1.31
CA THR A 415 -5.28 -6.67 2.33
C THR A 415 -4.49 -6.27 3.59
N SER A 416 -4.71 -6.98 4.70
CA SER A 416 -3.90 -6.77 5.91
C SER A 416 -2.43 -7.17 5.72
N SER A 417 -2.14 -8.09 4.79
CA SER A 417 -0.78 -8.48 4.40
C SER A 417 -0.09 -7.47 3.47
N GLY A 418 -0.79 -6.42 3.01
CA GLY A 418 -0.24 -5.38 2.16
C GLY A 418 -0.44 -5.57 0.65
N SER A 419 -0.83 -6.78 0.20
CA SER A 419 -1.26 -7.04 -1.18
C SER A 419 -2.45 -6.17 -1.58
N THR A 420 -2.60 -5.90 -2.87
CA THR A 420 -3.77 -5.21 -3.42
C THR A 420 -4.63 -6.17 -4.23
N ILE A 421 -5.92 -6.24 -3.89
CA ILE A 421 -6.91 -7.00 -4.66
C ILE A 421 -7.60 -6.06 -5.64
N TYR A 422 -7.51 -6.39 -6.93
CA TYR A 422 -8.11 -5.67 -8.04
C TYR A 422 -9.34 -6.40 -8.56
N ALA A 423 -10.45 -5.68 -8.69
CA ALA A 423 -11.59 -6.09 -9.49
C ALA A 423 -11.72 -5.18 -10.71
N GLY A 424 -11.96 -5.78 -11.87
CA GLY A 424 -12.02 -5.04 -13.12
C GLY A 424 -12.90 -5.69 -14.16
N ILE A 425 -12.87 -5.12 -15.37
CA ILE A 425 -13.61 -5.63 -16.51
C ILE A 425 -12.71 -5.84 -17.73
N THR A 426 -13.07 -6.81 -18.57
CA THR A 426 -12.38 -7.18 -19.81
C THR A 426 -13.38 -7.56 -20.89
N THR A 427 -13.09 -7.29 -22.18
CA THR A 427 -13.92 -7.77 -23.29
C THR A 427 -13.28 -8.87 -24.14
N TYR A 428 -11.98 -9.13 -24.02
CA TYR A 428 -11.29 -10.11 -24.87
C TYR A 428 -10.56 -11.19 -24.07
N GLY A 429 -10.45 -11.00 -22.76
CA GLY A 429 -9.51 -11.73 -21.93
C GLY A 429 -8.08 -11.27 -22.21
N PHE A 430 -7.22 -11.39 -21.20
CA PHE A 430 -5.83 -10.96 -21.25
C PHE A 430 -4.99 -11.77 -20.27
N MET A 431 -3.69 -11.53 -20.23
CA MET A 431 -2.83 -12.20 -19.26
C MET A 431 -2.49 -11.25 -18.12
N LEU A 432 -2.58 -11.76 -16.89
CA LEU A 432 -2.09 -11.12 -15.67
C LEU A 432 -1.06 -12.05 -15.04
N GLY A 433 0.21 -11.64 -15.04
CA GLY A 433 1.31 -12.52 -14.67
C GLY A 433 1.37 -13.78 -15.55
N ASP A 434 1.28 -14.94 -14.92
CA ASP A 434 1.23 -16.25 -15.59
C ASP A 434 -0.21 -16.75 -15.86
N GLU A 435 -1.23 -16.04 -15.38
CA GLU A 435 -2.62 -16.42 -15.51
C GLU A 435 -3.26 -15.87 -16.80
N MET A 436 -4.01 -16.74 -17.49
CA MET A 436 -4.72 -16.40 -18.72
C MET A 436 -6.21 -16.26 -18.44
N LEU A 437 -6.69 -15.03 -18.45
CA LEU A 437 -8.12 -14.73 -18.37
C LEU A 437 -8.74 -14.96 -19.74
N VAL A 438 -9.67 -15.91 -19.81
CA VAL A 438 -10.37 -16.27 -21.05
C VAL A 438 -11.77 -15.68 -20.98
N ASP A 439 -12.09 -14.84 -21.97
CA ASP A 439 -13.43 -14.32 -22.26
C ASP A 439 -14.51 -15.42 -22.10
N TYR A 440 -15.55 -15.13 -21.34
CA TYR A 440 -16.57 -16.09 -20.95
C TYR A 440 -17.52 -16.45 -22.09
N ASP A 441 -17.95 -15.47 -22.89
CA ASP A 441 -19.00 -15.63 -23.90
C ASP A 441 -18.54 -15.41 -25.35
N ASP A 442 -17.26 -15.10 -25.55
CA ASP A 442 -16.63 -14.74 -26.84
C ASP A 442 -17.21 -13.41 -27.44
N ASP A 443 -17.97 -12.59 -26.70
CA ASP A 443 -18.48 -11.28 -27.15
C ASP A 443 -17.49 -10.14 -26.89
N THR A 444 -16.56 -10.02 -27.82
CA THR A 444 -15.56 -8.93 -27.88
C THR A 444 -16.12 -7.52 -28.17
N GLY A 445 -17.43 -7.32 -28.09
CA GLY A 445 -18.09 -6.03 -28.23
C GLY A 445 -17.95 -5.15 -26.99
N TYR A 446 -18.30 -3.86 -27.12
CA TYR A 446 -18.29 -2.90 -26.00
C TYR A 446 -19.22 -3.27 -24.82
N TYR A 447 -20.16 -4.18 -25.05
CA TYR A 447 -21.13 -4.61 -24.04
C TYR A 447 -20.95 -6.07 -23.59
N GLY A 448 -20.00 -6.81 -24.15
CA GLY A 448 -19.63 -8.14 -23.65
C GLY A 448 -18.45 -8.02 -22.70
N THR A 449 -18.65 -7.24 -21.64
CA THR A 449 -17.64 -7.05 -20.59
C THR A 449 -17.83 -8.14 -19.55
N ASP A 450 -16.77 -8.88 -19.25
CA ASP A 450 -16.67 -9.83 -18.15
C ASP A 450 -15.96 -9.20 -16.96
N VAL A 451 -16.20 -9.72 -15.75
CA VAL A 451 -15.55 -9.29 -14.51
C VAL A 451 -14.33 -10.15 -14.24
N PHE A 452 -13.23 -9.55 -13.78
CA PHE A 452 -12.09 -10.31 -13.26
C PHE A 452 -11.72 -9.86 -11.85
N LEU A 453 -11.07 -10.76 -11.13
CA LEU A 453 -10.48 -10.54 -9.83
C LEU A 453 -9.01 -10.98 -9.88
N ALA A 454 -8.11 -10.19 -9.31
CA ALA A 454 -6.69 -10.52 -9.28
C ALA A 454 -6.00 -9.95 -8.05
N GLU A 455 -4.98 -10.65 -7.55
CA GLU A 455 -4.14 -10.20 -6.45
C GLU A 455 -2.77 -9.74 -6.96
N TYR A 456 -2.37 -8.55 -6.52
CA TYR A 456 -1.09 -7.92 -6.81
C TYR A 456 -0.28 -7.78 -5.52
N ASP A 457 0.85 -8.47 -5.44
CA ASP A 457 1.68 -8.57 -4.24
C ASP A 457 2.67 -7.39 -4.11
N LEU A 458 3.22 -7.20 -2.92
CA LEU A 458 4.22 -6.17 -2.58
C LEU A 458 5.51 -6.28 -3.42
N ASP A 459 5.83 -7.48 -3.89
CA ASP A 459 6.95 -7.75 -4.80
C ASP A 459 6.71 -7.32 -6.26
N ASN A 460 5.60 -6.63 -6.52
CA ASN A 460 5.17 -6.16 -7.84
C ASN A 460 4.85 -7.29 -8.83
N THR A 461 4.30 -8.38 -8.33
CA THR A 461 3.92 -9.57 -9.12
C THR A 461 2.45 -9.92 -8.95
N TRP A 462 1.83 -10.39 -10.03
CA TRP A 462 0.50 -10.98 -9.98
C TRP A 462 0.57 -12.40 -9.43
N GLU A 463 -0.15 -12.64 -8.33
CA GLU A 463 -0.15 -13.94 -7.64
C GLU A 463 -1.18 -14.89 -8.26
N TRP A 464 -2.41 -14.40 -8.42
CA TRP A 464 -3.47 -15.12 -9.09
C TRP A 464 -4.40 -14.13 -9.78
N ALA A 465 -5.10 -14.63 -10.80
CA ALA A 465 -6.16 -13.90 -11.47
C ALA A 465 -7.22 -14.89 -11.95
N LEU A 466 -8.48 -14.48 -11.89
CA LEU A 466 -9.62 -15.29 -12.30
C LEU A 466 -10.71 -14.41 -12.91
N LEU A 467 -11.57 -15.04 -13.72
CA LEU A 467 -12.63 -14.38 -14.46
C LEU A 467 -14.00 -14.94 -14.06
N GLY A 468 -14.99 -14.07 -13.96
CA GLY A 468 -16.40 -14.38 -13.82
C GLY A 468 -17.21 -13.50 -14.76
N GLY A 469 -18.24 -14.04 -15.39
CA GLY A 469 -18.94 -13.32 -16.46
C GLY A 469 -20.30 -13.91 -16.79
N SER A 470 -21.00 -13.23 -17.68
CA SER A 470 -22.34 -13.57 -18.17
C SER A 470 -22.40 -13.50 -19.69
N GLU A 471 -23.52 -13.94 -20.29
CA GLU A 471 -23.74 -13.78 -21.75
C GLU A 471 -24.06 -12.33 -22.16
N GLY A 472 -23.93 -11.36 -21.24
CA GLY A 472 -24.26 -9.97 -21.46
C GLY A 472 -23.29 -9.03 -20.76
N ARG A 473 -23.76 -7.83 -20.42
CA ARG A 473 -22.88 -6.83 -19.82
C ARG A 473 -22.69 -7.04 -18.33
N ASP A 474 -21.46 -7.32 -17.92
CA ASP A 474 -21.05 -7.32 -16.51
C ASP A 474 -20.29 -6.04 -16.14
N ARG A 475 -20.50 -5.56 -14.91
CA ARG A 475 -19.81 -4.39 -14.35
C ARG A 475 -19.45 -4.62 -12.89
N VAL A 476 -18.32 -4.05 -12.48
CA VAL A 476 -17.91 -3.92 -11.08
C VAL A 476 -18.25 -2.52 -10.59
N TYR A 477 -18.83 -2.42 -9.40
CA TYR A 477 -19.10 -1.14 -8.73
C TYR A 477 -18.17 -0.92 -7.54
N GLU A 478 -17.96 -1.96 -6.72
CA GLU A 478 -17.13 -1.86 -5.53
C GLU A 478 -16.54 -3.24 -5.18
N ILE A 479 -15.39 -3.23 -4.52
CA ILE A 479 -14.83 -4.39 -3.83
C ILE A 479 -14.45 -4.00 -2.40
N VAL A 480 -14.84 -4.83 -1.44
CA VAL A 480 -14.52 -4.65 -0.01
C VAL A 480 -13.99 -5.95 0.59
N PRO A 481 -13.10 -5.90 1.59
CA PRO A 481 -12.71 -7.09 2.33
C PRO A 481 -13.90 -7.67 3.10
N SER A 482 -13.99 -8.98 3.15
CA SER A 482 -14.89 -9.70 4.04
C SER A 482 -14.29 -9.81 5.44
N SER A 483 -15.14 -9.83 6.46
CA SER A 483 -14.71 -10.13 7.83
C SER A 483 -14.18 -11.57 8.02
N SER A 484 -14.38 -12.45 7.03
CA SER A 484 -13.74 -13.78 7.01
C SER A 484 -12.34 -13.79 6.40
N GLY A 485 -11.92 -12.74 5.70
CA GLY A 485 -10.67 -12.72 4.91
C GLY A 485 -10.85 -13.00 3.42
N GLY A 486 -12.08 -13.16 2.93
CA GLY A 486 -12.39 -13.15 1.50
C GLY A 486 -12.55 -11.75 0.91
N SER A 487 -12.84 -11.68 -0.39
CA SER A 487 -13.20 -10.44 -1.10
C SER A 487 -14.69 -10.43 -1.45
N MET A 488 -15.38 -9.31 -1.23
CA MET A 488 -16.78 -9.11 -1.64
C MET A 488 -16.85 -8.10 -2.77
N ILE A 489 -17.43 -8.50 -3.90
CA ILE A 489 -17.58 -7.66 -5.10
C ILE A 489 -19.06 -7.33 -5.28
N ALA A 490 -19.39 -6.03 -5.37
CA ALA A 490 -20.66 -5.56 -5.90
C ALA A 490 -20.59 -5.47 -7.42
N PHE A 491 -21.48 -6.20 -8.09
CA PHE A 491 -21.50 -6.26 -9.54
C PHE A 491 -22.92 -6.20 -10.09
N SER A 492 -23.04 -5.86 -11.36
CA SER A 492 -24.27 -6.06 -12.14
C SER A 492 -23.99 -7.01 -13.30
N PHE A 493 -24.99 -7.78 -13.70
CA PHE A 493 -24.88 -8.75 -14.78
C PHE A 493 -26.16 -8.79 -15.62
N GLU A 494 -26.04 -9.27 -16.87
CA GLU A 494 -27.17 -9.48 -17.78
C GLU A 494 -27.23 -10.95 -18.20
N GLU A 495 -28.41 -11.45 -18.56
CA GLU A 495 -28.59 -12.84 -18.97
C GLU A 495 -28.10 -13.88 -17.91
N SER A 496 -27.49 -14.99 -18.33
CA SER A 496 -26.98 -16.04 -17.43
C SER A 496 -25.47 -16.11 -17.46
N GLY A 497 -24.86 -16.37 -16.29
CA GLY A 497 -23.42 -16.32 -16.12
C GLY A 497 -22.87 -17.28 -15.08
N LEU A 498 -21.56 -17.24 -14.92
CA LEU A 498 -20.80 -18.01 -13.95
C LEU A 498 -19.76 -17.10 -13.28
N PHE A 499 -19.82 -17.03 -11.95
CA PHE A 499 -18.85 -16.33 -11.12
C PHE A 499 -18.16 -17.39 -10.24
N ALA A 500 -16.90 -17.68 -10.56
CA ALA A 500 -16.19 -18.86 -10.07
C ALA A 500 -16.97 -20.17 -10.34
N ASN A 501 -17.49 -20.84 -9.29
CA ASN A 501 -18.30 -22.06 -9.43
C ASN A 501 -19.82 -21.82 -9.31
N HIS A 502 -20.24 -20.56 -9.15
CA HIS A 502 -21.63 -20.18 -8.88
C HIS A 502 -22.34 -19.66 -10.13
N SER A 503 -23.44 -20.30 -10.49
CA SER A 503 -24.26 -19.86 -11.64
C SER A 503 -25.22 -18.74 -11.23
N VAL A 504 -25.31 -17.70 -12.06
CA VAL A 504 -26.27 -16.60 -11.92
C VAL A 504 -27.20 -16.53 -13.13
N ALA A 505 -28.39 -15.95 -12.95
CA ALA A 505 -29.33 -15.69 -14.04
C ALA A 505 -30.21 -14.49 -13.69
N SER A 506 -30.21 -13.49 -14.57
CA SER A 506 -31.00 -12.27 -14.40
C SER A 506 -32.47 -12.50 -14.75
N VAL A 507 -33.35 -11.62 -14.25
CA VAL A 507 -34.80 -11.70 -14.37
C VAL A 507 -35.37 -10.63 -15.31
N GLY A 508 -34.63 -10.16 -16.29
CA GLY A 508 -35.20 -9.25 -17.29
C GLY A 508 -34.14 -8.49 -18.05
N ALA A 509 -33.78 -7.34 -17.50
CA ALA A 509 -32.66 -6.55 -17.98
C ALA A 509 -31.44 -6.86 -17.08
N GLN A 510 -30.80 -5.81 -16.55
CA GLN A 510 -29.66 -5.90 -15.67
C GLN A 510 -30.10 -6.13 -14.21
N ASP A 511 -29.47 -7.11 -13.56
CA ASP A 511 -29.68 -7.43 -12.16
C ASP A 511 -28.38 -7.23 -11.37
N GLY A 512 -28.50 -7.03 -10.05
CA GLY A 512 -27.37 -6.82 -9.15
C GLY A 512 -26.98 -8.09 -8.37
N GLY A 513 -25.70 -8.20 -8.02
CA GLY A 513 -25.17 -9.32 -7.27
C GLY A 513 -24.03 -8.93 -6.33
N ILE A 514 -23.87 -9.75 -5.29
CA ILE A 514 -22.68 -9.77 -4.44
C ILE A 514 -21.98 -11.09 -4.69
N TRP A 515 -20.73 -11.02 -5.11
CA TRP A 515 -19.86 -12.17 -5.24
C TRP A 515 -18.84 -12.15 -4.11
N HIS A 516 -18.94 -13.12 -3.22
CA HIS A 516 -17.96 -13.34 -2.17
C HIS A 516 -17.01 -14.45 -2.61
N TYR A 517 -15.74 -14.11 -2.77
CA TYR A 517 -14.67 -15.01 -3.16
C TYR A 517 -13.74 -15.25 -1.96
N GLU A 518 -13.41 -16.51 -1.70
CA GLU A 518 -12.49 -16.90 -0.63
C GLU A 518 -11.44 -17.87 -1.18
N THR A 519 -10.22 -17.74 -0.66
CA THR A 519 -9.06 -18.58 -0.97
C THR A 519 -8.29 -18.95 0.30
N ASP A 520 -7.64 -20.12 0.23
CA ASP A 520 -6.74 -20.69 1.23
C ASP A 520 -5.68 -21.45 0.43
N LEU A 521 -4.63 -20.72 0.02
CA LEU A 521 -3.67 -21.18 -0.99
C LEU A 521 -2.80 -22.33 -0.48
N ASP A 522 -2.40 -22.27 0.79
CA ASP A 522 -1.50 -23.24 1.40
C ASP A 522 -2.21 -24.34 2.22
N ALA A 523 -3.54 -24.23 2.35
CA ALA A 523 -4.44 -25.18 3.00
C ALA A 523 -4.15 -25.38 4.50
N ASP A 524 -3.72 -24.33 5.18
CA ASP A 524 -3.45 -24.34 6.62
C ASP A 524 -4.72 -24.09 7.48
N GLY A 525 -5.79 -23.62 6.84
CA GLY A 525 -7.09 -23.35 7.42
C GLY A 525 -7.34 -21.89 7.82
N ILE A 526 -6.41 -20.98 7.54
CA ILE A 526 -6.56 -19.53 7.52
C ILE A 526 -6.86 -19.10 6.08
N LEU A 527 -7.68 -18.06 5.89
CA LEU A 527 -7.98 -17.56 4.54
C LEU A 527 -6.94 -16.51 4.17
N ASP A 528 -6.50 -16.49 2.91
CA ASP A 528 -5.37 -15.67 2.46
C ASP A 528 -5.48 -14.18 2.86
N GLY A 529 -6.69 -13.60 2.80
CA GLY A 529 -6.88 -12.18 3.15
C GLY A 529 -6.78 -11.85 4.65
N ILE A 530 -6.67 -12.84 5.53
CA ILE A 530 -6.32 -12.70 6.95
C ILE A 530 -5.07 -13.48 7.35
N ASP A 531 -4.41 -14.12 6.38
CA ASP A 531 -3.21 -14.91 6.58
C ASP A 531 -1.97 -14.01 6.52
N ASN A 532 -1.15 -14.03 7.57
CA ASN A 532 0.12 -13.29 7.58
C ASN A 532 1.24 -14.01 6.82
N CYS A 533 1.04 -15.27 6.41
CA CYS A 533 1.88 -16.00 5.47
C CYS A 533 1.04 -16.81 4.46
N PRO A 534 0.29 -16.16 3.53
CA PRO A 534 -0.70 -16.82 2.64
C PRO A 534 -0.20 -17.98 1.76
N ARG A 535 1.12 -18.19 1.71
CA ARG A 535 1.77 -19.20 0.88
C ARG A 535 2.51 -20.26 1.70
N VAL A 536 2.64 -20.06 3.00
CA VAL A 536 3.43 -20.92 3.88
C VAL A 536 2.64 -21.26 5.14
N ALA A 537 2.04 -22.44 5.11
CA ALA A 537 1.14 -22.92 6.15
C ALA A 537 1.66 -22.71 7.58
N ASN A 538 1.03 -21.78 8.30
CA ASN A 538 1.35 -21.33 9.64
C ASN A 538 0.06 -21.05 10.45
N SER A 539 -0.73 -22.11 10.66
CA SER A 539 -2.04 -22.03 11.34
C SER A 539 -2.08 -21.38 12.75
N ASP A 540 -0.94 -21.08 13.36
CA ASP A 540 -0.79 -20.33 14.60
C ASP A 540 -0.60 -18.81 14.41
N GLN A 541 -0.33 -18.35 13.18
CA GLN A 541 -0.24 -16.93 12.77
C GLN A 541 0.67 -16.13 13.70
N ALA A 542 1.84 -16.71 14.01
CA ALA A 542 2.88 -16.01 14.76
C ALA A 542 3.41 -14.84 13.92
N ASN A 543 3.66 -13.73 14.58
CA ASN A 543 4.22 -12.49 14.06
C ASN A 543 4.81 -11.73 15.27
N PHE A 544 6.12 -11.64 15.35
CA PHE A 544 6.86 -11.26 16.56
C PHE A 544 6.85 -9.74 16.80
N GLU A 545 7.07 -9.00 15.73
CA GLU A 545 7.23 -7.55 15.60
C GLU A 545 5.95 -6.83 15.14
N SER A 546 4.93 -7.60 14.80
CA SER A 546 3.58 -7.16 14.38
C SER A 546 3.59 -6.38 13.06
N ASP A 547 4.45 -6.77 12.12
CA ASP A 547 4.50 -6.20 10.78
C ASP A 547 3.54 -6.92 9.80
N ALA A 548 3.75 -6.80 8.49
CA ALA A 548 2.89 -7.39 7.47
C ALA A 548 3.11 -8.91 7.26
N PHE A 549 4.28 -9.43 7.60
CA PHE A 549 4.69 -10.81 7.42
C PHE A 549 4.55 -11.57 8.76
N GLY A 550 4.49 -12.89 8.73
CA GLY A 550 4.53 -13.72 9.94
C GLY A 550 5.85 -14.46 10.07
N ASP A 551 6.19 -14.93 11.26
CA ASP A 551 7.49 -15.55 11.61
C ASP A 551 7.99 -16.67 10.65
N VAL A 552 7.08 -17.24 9.84
CA VAL A 552 7.39 -18.37 8.95
C VAL A 552 7.75 -17.92 7.53
N CYS A 553 7.34 -16.71 7.16
CA CYS A 553 7.56 -16.11 5.85
C CYS A 553 8.26 -14.74 5.92
N ASP A 554 8.52 -14.24 7.12
CA ASP A 554 9.48 -13.19 7.36
C ASP A 554 10.91 -13.77 7.31
N ASP A 555 11.84 -13.00 6.76
CA ASP A 555 13.26 -13.34 6.69
C ASP A 555 14.06 -12.64 7.82
N ASP A 556 13.45 -11.70 8.57
CA ASP A 556 14.03 -10.88 9.63
C ASP A 556 12.95 -10.57 10.71
N ASP A 557 12.70 -11.55 11.58
CA ASP A 557 11.59 -11.60 12.56
C ASP A 557 11.59 -10.44 13.58
N ASP A 558 12.71 -9.74 13.81
CA ASP A 558 12.76 -8.57 14.71
C ASP A 558 13.15 -7.25 14.02
N ASN A 559 13.34 -7.30 12.70
CA ASN A 559 13.59 -6.17 11.80
C ASN A 559 14.82 -5.33 12.19
N ASP A 560 15.86 -5.97 12.74
CA ASP A 560 17.11 -5.30 13.09
C ASP A 560 18.05 -5.10 11.88
N GLY A 561 17.76 -5.76 10.74
CA GLY A 561 18.52 -5.71 9.50
C GLY A 561 19.48 -6.88 9.28
N ILE A 562 19.52 -7.88 10.16
CA ILE A 562 20.20 -9.16 10.01
C ILE A 562 19.15 -10.25 9.79
N ALA A 563 19.30 -11.03 8.72
CA ALA A 563 18.34 -12.10 8.44
C ALA A 563 18.41 -13.21 9.50
N ASP A 564 17.27 -13.82 9.82
CA ASP A 564 17.09 -14.90 10.78
C ASP A 564 18.12 -16.05 10.70
N ASP A 565 18.56 -16.40 9.48
CA ASP A 565 19.52 -17.49 9.27
C ASP A 565 20.98 -17.10 9.55
N LEU A 566 21.24 -15.80 9.68
CA LEU A 566 22.49 -15.18 10.05
C LEU A 566 22.46 -14.55 11.46
N ASP A 567 21.28 -14.46 12.06
CA ASP A 567 21.06 -13.87 13.37
C ASP A 567 21.22 -14.89 14.53
N ALA A 568 21.97 -14.51 15.56
CA ALA A 568 22.11 -15.26 16.81
C ALA A 568 20.94 -15.04 17.79
N CYS A 569 20.22 -13.93 17.63
CA CYS A 569 19.03 -13.49 18.32
C CYS A 569 17.82 -13.24 17.38
N PRO A 570 17.37 -14.18 16.51
CA PRO A 570 16.33 -13.93 15.50
C PRO A 570 14.98 -13.39 16.00
N GLN A 571 14.71 -13.46 17.31
CA GLN A 571 13.51 -12.91 17.93
C GLN A 571 13.95 -12.09 19.14
N GLY A 572 14.75 -11.06 18.89
CA GLY A 572 15.42 -10.19 19.84
C GLY A 572 14.59 -8.98 20.27
N GLU A 573 15.27 -7.91 20.70
CA GLU A 573 14.58 -6.65 21.01
C GLU A 573 14.20 -5.92 19.71
N VAL A 574 12.95 -5.47 19.56
CA VAL A 574 12.51 -4.78 18.34
C VAL A 574 12.81 -3.27 18.35
N GLY A 575 12.95 -2.66 17.17
CA GLY A 575 12.99 -1.20 17.00
C GLY A 575 14.38 -0.56 17.15
N TRP A 576 15.43 -1.33 16.89
CA TRP A 576 16.79 -0.86 16.67
C TRP A 576 17.30 -1.42 15.34
N THR A 577 18.56 -1.17 14.99
CA THR A 577 19.17 -1.72 13.78
C THR A 577 20.59 -2.16 14.10
N SER A 578 21.02 -3.32 13.61
CA SER A 578 22.39 -3.80 13.71
C SER A 578 23.35 -2.80 13.03
N THR A 579 24.26 -2.26 13.84
CA THR A 579 25.33 -1.35 13.40
C THR A 579 26.54 -1.59 14.29
N SER A 580 27.74 -1.28 13.80
CA SER A 580 28.99 -1.44 14.58
C SER A 580 29.06 -0.65 15.90
N GLY A 581 28.04 0.16 16.23
CA GLY A 581 27.93 0.86 17.51
C GLY A 581 26.88 0.26 18.46
N THR A 582 25.99 -0.60 17.97
CA THR A 582 24.87 -1.22 18.69
C THR A 582 24.94 -2.75 18.74
N ASP A 583 25.68 -3.33 17.80
CA ASP A 583 25.99 -4.76 17.62
C ASP A 583 27.44 -4.79 17.07
N HIS A 584 28.40 -5.09 17.95
CA HIS A 584 29.82 -4.92 17.65
C HIS A 584 30.37 -5.99 16.70
N ASP A 585 29.90 -7.24 16.79
CA ASP A 585 30.33 -8.35 15.93
C ASP A 585 29.42 -8.61 14.73
N SER A 586 28.27 -7.92 14.68
CA SER A 586 27.26 -7.99 13.63
C SER A 586 26.58 -9.36 13.54
N ASP A 587 26.32 -9.99 14.69
CA ASP A 587 25.62 -11.26 14.79
C ASP A 587 24.09 -11.15 14.95
N GLY A 588 23.55 -9.93 15.00
CA GLY A 588 22.10 -9.66 15.18
C GLY A 588 21.66 -9.57 16.64
N CYS A 589 22.56 -9.79 17.60
CA CYS A 589 22.28 -9.55 19.00
C CYS A 589 22.72 -8.14 19.42
N ARG A 590 21.83 -7.42 20.11
CA ARG A 590 22.17 -6.11 20.66
C ARG A 590 23.10 -6.19 21.89
N ASP A 591 24.26 -5.53 21.81
CA ASP A 591 25.26 -5.37 22.89
C ASP A 591 24.67 -4.94 24.25
N ALA A 592 23.54 -4.22 24.25
CA ALA A 592 23.02 -3.58 25.44
C ALA A 592 22.28 -4.53 26.40
N ASP A 593 21.68 -5.60 25.89
CA ASP A 593 20.72 -6.42 26.62
C ASP A 593 20.62 -7.90 26.24
N GLU A 594 20.96 -8.30 25.01
CA GLU A 594 20.78 -9.67 24.54
C GLU A 594 22.07 -10.36 24.09
N ASP A 595 23.05 -9.59 23.62
CA ASP A 595 24.42 -10.07 23.48
C ASP A 595 25.15 -10.06 24.84
N PHE A 596 25.95 -11.09 25.08
CA PHE A 596 26.79 -11.21 26.28
C PHE A 596 28.27 -11.43 25.95
N ASP A 597 28.65 -11.38 24.67
CA ASP A 597 29.98 -11.63 24.12
C ASP A 597 30.20 -10.72 22.89
N ASP A 598 30.22 -9.40 23.13
CA ASP A 598 30.13 -8.32 22.11
C ASP A 598 31.11 -8.51 20.91
N ASP A 599 32.24 -9.22 21.05
CA ASP A 599 33.24 -9.44 19.99
C ASP A 599 33.44 -10.90 19.52
N ASP A 600 32.57 -11.82 19.98
CA ASP A 600 32.55 -13.28 19.74
C ASP A 600 33.93 -13.95 19.87
N ASP A 601 34.72 -13.52 20.85
CA ASP A 601 36.01 -14.13 21.16
C ASP A 601 35.88 -15.38 22.05
N THR A 602 34.66 -15.70 22.52
CA THR A 602 34.25 -16.76 23.46
C THR A 602 34.35 -16.44 24.96
N ILE A 603 34.69 -15.21 25.33
CA ILE A 603 34.81 -14.71 26.71
C ILE A 603 33.75 -13.64 26.97
N LEU A 604 32.66 -14.06 27.62
CA LEU A 604 31.57 -13.15 28.01
C LEU A 604 32.02 -11.81 28.64
N ASP A 605 31.40 -10.69 28.29
CA ASP A 605 31.84 -9.31 28.62
C ASP A 605 32.16 -9.08 30.09
N HIS A 606 31.36 -9.70 30.98
CA HIS A 606 31.53 -9.53 32.43
C HIS A 606 32.79 -10.22 32.98
N LEU A 607 33.42 -11.09 32.18
CA LEU A 607 34.71 -11.73 32.42
C LEU A 607 35.81 -11.21 31.48
N ASP A 608 35.44 -10.39 30.50
CA ASP A 608 36.31 -9.79 29.52
C ASP A 608 36.87 -8.43 29.99
N SER A 609 38.17 -8.21 29.76
CA SER A 609 38.85 -6.92 29.98
C SER A 609 38.89 -6.04 28.73
N CYS A 610 38.54 -6.61 27.58
CA CYS A 610 38.42 -6.07 26.23
C CYS A 610 37.07 -6.44 25.57
N PRO A 611 35.88 -6.15 26.16
CA PRO A 611 34.60 -6.62 25.62
C PRO A 611 34.33 -6.29 24.13
N LYS A 612 34.87 -5.17 23.64
CA LYS A 612 34.76 -4.76 22.22
C LYS A 612 36.09 -4.94 21.49
N GLY A 613 36.66 -6.13 21.54
CA GLY A 613 37.92 -6.48 20.92
C GLY A 613 37.81 -6.73 19.40
N PRO A 614 38.86 -7.29 18.78
CA PRO A 614 38.93 -7.46 17.34
C PRO A 614 38.16 -8.69 16.86
N LEU A 615 37.22 -8.45 15.96
CA LEU A 615 36.40 -9.49 15.34
C LEU A 615 37.20 -10.57 14.59
N GLY A 616 36.71 -11.82 14.66
CA GLY A 616 37.24 -12.96 13.91
C GLY A 616 38.48 -13.63 14.52
N TRP A 617 38.77 -13.35 15.78
CA TRP A 617 39.70 -14.11 16.61
C TRP A 617 38.93 -14.81 17.74
N ILE A 618 39.55 -15.81 18.39
CA ILE A 618 38.97 -16.51 19.53
C ILE A 618 40.02 -16.62 20.64
N SER A 619 39.62 -16.46 21.89
CA SER A 619 40.48 -16.65 23.04
C SER A 619 40.95 -18.11 23.13
N THR A 620 42.28 -18.30 23.10
CA THR A 620 42.91 -19.61 23.28
C THR A 620 44.07 -19.52 24.24
N ALA A 621 44.40 -20.62 24.91
CA ALA A 621 45.52 -20.68 25.85
C ALA A 621 46.91 -20.36 25.24
N GLU A 622 46.99 -20.25 23.91
CA GLU A 622 48.20 -19.82 23.19
C GLU A 622 48.21 -18.34 22.78
N SER A 623 47.05 -17.70 22.64
CA SER A 623 46.88 -16.31 22.17
C SER A 623 46.32 -15.35 23.22
N ASP A 624 45.83 -15.89 24.33
CA ASP A 624 45.40 -15.21 25.55
C ASP A 624 45.75 -16.13 26.73
N VAL A 625 46.93 -15.88 27.31
CA VAL A 625 47.51 -16.72 28.36
C VAL A 625 46.74 -16.59 29.69
N GLU A 626 46.10 -15.46 29.94
CA GLU A 626 45.36 -15.13 31.15
C GLU A 626 43.89 -15.50 31.08
N SER A 627 43.36 -15.71 29.87
CA SER A 627 41.94 -15.93 29.58
C SER A 627 41.09 -14.77 30.09
N ASP A 628 41.54 -13.54 29.80
CA ASP A 628 40.84 -12.30 30.17
C ASP A 628 40.16 -11.60 29.00
N GLY A 629 40.10 -12.25 27.82
CA GLY A 629 39.44 -11.77 26.60
C GLY A 629 40.26 -10.77 25.79
N CYS A 630 41.43 -10.36 26.31
CA CYS A 630 42.36 -9.55 25.57
C CYS A 630 43.41 -10.40 24.83
N SER A 631 43.68 -10.10 23.55
CA SER A 631 44.77 -10.77 22.84
C SER A 631 46.14 -10.34 23.35
N ASP A 632 47.06 -11.29 23.54
CA ASP A 632 48.45 -11.08 23.97
C ASP A 632 49.35 -10.27 22.99
N VAL A 633 48.76 -9.63 21.98
CA VAL A 633 49.49 -8.84 20.98
C VAL A 633 49.75 -7.44 21.55
N ASP A 634 51.03 -7.11 21.69
CA ASP A 634 51.57 -5.79 22.04
C ASP A 634 52.60 -5.45 20.95
N THR A 635 52.20 -4.58 20.02
CA THR A 635 52.94 -4.29 18.79
C THR A 635 54.18 -3.43 19.05
N ASP A 636 54.16 -2.57 20.05
CA ASP A 636 55.24 -1.62 20.34
C ASP A 636 56.04 -1.91 21.64
N GLU A 637 55.66 -2.97 22.35
CA GLU A 637 56.28 -3.53 23.54
C GLU A 637 56.29 -2.56 24.74
N ASP A 638 55.25 -1.75 24.90
CA ASP A 638 55.15 -0.75 25.98
C ASP A 638 54.54 -1.29 27.30
N GLY A 639 53.91 -2.47 27.23
CA GLY A 639 53.28 -3.16 28.34
C GLY A 639 51.75 -3.09 28.37
N PHE A 640 51.12 -2.46 27.38
CA PHE A 640 49.69 -2.57 27.09
C PHE A 640 49.51 -3.41 25.81
N VAL A 641 48.48 -4.25 25.79
CA VAL A 641 48.09 -4.97 24.57
C VAL A 641 47.44 -3.99 23.60
N ASP A 642 47.55 -4.22 22.30
CA ASP A 642 47.06 -3.33 21.24
C ASP A 642 45.59 -2.92 21.43
N GLN A 643 44.79 -3.81 22.02
CA GLN A 643 43.35 -3.61 22.29
C GLN A 643 43.06 -2.65 23.46
N ARG A 644 44.04 -2.45 24.35
CA ARG A 644 43.96 -1.56 25.53
C ARG A 644 44.98 -0.43 25.49
N ASP A 645 45.66 -0.27 24.37
CA ASP A 645 46.67 0.74 24.13
C ASP A 645 46.04 1.87 23.32
N ASN A 646 46.03 3.09 23.85
CA ASN A 646 45.55 4.27 23.14
C ASN A 646 46.53 4.75 22.05
N CYS A 647 47.74 4.18 21.97
CA CYS A 647 48.71 4.35 20.87
C CYS A 647 49.39 3.02 20.43
N PRO A 648 48.67 2.05 19.84
CA PRO A 648 49.17 0.68 19.60
C PRO A 648 50.45 0.54 18.75
N GLY A 649 50.86 1.60 18.05
CA GLY A 649 52.08 1.63 17.24
C GLY A 649 53.20 2.48 17.80
N THR A 650 53.00 3.15 18.93
CA THR A 650 53.93 4.14 19.50
C THR A 650 53.99 4.05 21.02
N SER A 651 55.04 3.35 21.49
CA SER A 651 55.23 3.05 22.90
C SER A 651 55.03 4.26 23.82
N ASN A 652 53.96 4.22 24.61
CA ASN A 652 53.55 5.23 25.57
C ASN A 652 53.08 4.57 26.90
N PRO A 653 54.00 4.00 27.72
CA PRO A 653 53.62 3.28 28.94
C PRO A 653 52.85 4.09 30.00
N GLY A 654 52.72 5.40 29.80
CA GLY A 654 51.93 6.31 30.64
C GLY A 654 50.47 6.44 30.24
N GLN A 655 50.10 6.02 29.01
CA GLN A 655 48.75 6.11 28.42
C GLN A 655 48.13 7.49 28.65
N GLU A 656 48.95 8.55 28.50
CA GLU A 656 48.45 9.91 28.56
C GLU A 656 47.48 10.16 27.40
N ASP A 657 46.33 10.75 27.73
CA ASP A 657 45.20 11.09 26.86
C ASP A 657 44.56 12.34 27.50
N LEU A 658 44.96 13.51 27.00
CA LEU A 658 44.67 14.80 27.62
C LEU A 658 43.23 15.28 27.37
N ASP A 659 42.67 14.99 26.20
CA ASP A 659 41.32 15.40 25.81
C ASP A 659 40.25 14.32 26.11
N GLY A 660 40.67 13.07 26.32
CA GLY A 660 39.80 11.95 26.66
C GLY A 660 39.09 11.34 25.46
N ASP A 661 39.60 11.53 24.24
CA ASP A 661 39.04 10.96 23.01
C ASP A 661 39.46 9.49 22.77
N SER A 662 40.27 8.93 23.67
CA SER A 662 40.85 7.57 23.62
C SER A 662 41.97 7.37 22.60
N ILE A 663 42.50 8.46 22.02
CA ILE A 663 43.75 8.49 21.27
C ILE A 663 44.83 9.05 22.21
N GLY A 664 45.95 8.34 22.36
CA GLY A 664 46.98 8.79 23.30
C GLY A 664 47.77 10.01 22.77
N ASP A 665 48.21 10.88 23.68
CA ASP A 665 48.94 12.12 23.36
C ASP A 665 50.11 11.91 22.37
N LEU A 666 50.78 10.75 22.42
CA LEU A 666 51.95 10.48 21.57
C LEU A 666 51.61 10.15 20.11
N CYS A 667 50.38 9.74 19.83
CA CYS A 667 49.90 9.38 18.50
C CYS A 667 48.73 10.25 18.03
N ASP A 668 48.21 11.11 18.91
CA ASP A 668 47.23 12.13 18.62
C ASP A 668 47.84 13.29 17.80
N LEU A 669 47.03 13.83 16.90
CA LEU A 669 47.36 15.00 16.08
C LEU A 669 46.86 16.32 16.70
N ASP A 670 46.00 16.26 17.72
CA ASP A 670 45.36 17.38 18.41
C ASP A 670 45.21 17.05 19.91
N GLU A 671 46.31 17.18 20.67
CA GLU A 671 46.45 16.61 22.03
C GLU A 671 45.42 17.14 23.05
N ASP A 672 44.83 18.32 22.86
CA ASP A 672 43.82 18.88 23.78
C ASP A 672 42.42 19.03 23.17
N GLY A 673 42.23 18.56 21.93
CA GLY A 673 40.95 18.43 21.26
C GLY A 673 40.29 19.77 20.90
N ASP A 674 41.08 20.84 20.71
CA ASP A 674 40.56 22.17 20.44
C ASP A 674 40.26 22.45 18.95
N SER A 675 40.50 21.45 18.09
CA SER A 675 40.39 21.49 16.62
C SER A 675 41.56 22.16 15.88
N ILE A 676 42.65 22.54 16.56
CA ILE A 676 43.89 23.03 15.96
C ILE A 676 44.98 21.96 16.08
N PRO A 677 45.52 21.44 14.95
CA PRO A 677 46.53 20.40 15.03
C PRO A 677 47.79 20.85 15.78
N ASN A 678 48.41 19.95 16.55
CA ASN A 678 49.61 20.16 17.39
C ASN A 678 50.79 20.91 16.72
N ILE A 679 50.90 20.87 15.39
CA ILE A 679 51.95 21.55 14.62
C ILE A 679 51.64 23.03 14.32
N GLU A 680 50.36 23.38 14.28
CA GLU A 680 49.83 24.73 14.05
C GLU A 680 49.44 25.41 15.36
N ASP A 681 49.31 24.63 16.44
CA ASP A 681 48.94 25.08 17.77
C ASP A 681 50.13 25.66 18.58
N LEU A 682 49.93 26.84 19.19
CA LEU A 682 50.86 27.50 20.10
C LEU A 682 50.66 27.13 21.58
N CYS A 683 49.51 26.55 21.93
CA CYS A 683 49.12 26.04 23.23
C CYS A 683 48.60 24.57 23.20
N PRO A 684 49.35 23.61 22.62
CA PRO A 684 48.89 22.23 22.30
C PRO A 684 48.61 21.30 23.48
N ARG A 685 48.54 21.82 24.71
CA ARG A 685 48.36 21.03 25.93
C ARG A 685 47.50 21.76 26.96
N ASP A 686 46.42 22.36 26.49
CA ASP A 686 45.45 23.00 27.35
C ASP A 686 44.67 22.00 28.19
N LEU A 687 44.48 22.34 29.47
CA LEU A 687 43.84 21.43 30.43
C LEU A 687 42.31 21.48 30.38
N ALA A 688 41.74 22.33 29.54
CA ALA A 688 40.30 22.50 29.41
C ALA A 688 39.90 22.02 28.02
N LEU A 689 38.78 21.31 27.91
CA LEU A 689 38.15 20.98 26.64
C LEU A 689 37.35 22.19 26.15
N TRP A 690 37.77 22.76 25.01
CA TRP A 690 37.09 23.87 24.34
C TRP A 690 37.47 23.88 22.87
N ASP A 691 36.56 24.27 21.98
CA ASP A 691 36.91 24.42 20.55
C ASP A 691 37.51 25.81 20.28
N SER A 692 38.61 25.87 19.53
CA SER A 692 39.17 27.10 18.96
C SER A 692 38.25 27.69 17.90
N VAL A 693 37.52 28.73 18.30
CA VAL A 693 36.64 29.50 17.42
C VAL A 693 36.94 30.99 17.56
N GLU A 694 36.61 31.77 16.52
CA GLU A 694 36.87 33.22 16.46
C GLU A 694 36.36 34.04 17.66
N PHE A 695 35.45 33.49 18.45
CA PHE A 695 34.93 34.16 19.64
C PHE A 695 35.85 34.08 20.86
N ASN A 696 36.53 32.95 21.06
CA ASN A 696 37.35 32.63 22.25
C ASN A 696 38.85 32.49 21.96
N ASP A 697 39.21 32.32 20.68
CA ASP A 697 40.56 32.37 20.13
C ASP A 697 40.47 33.20 18.82
N TRP A 698 40.91 34.45 18.88
CA TRP A 698 40.69 35.39 17.80
C TRP A 698 41.52 35.05 16.57
N ASP A 699 42.80 34.71 16.70
CA ASP A 699 43.68 34.42 15.57
C ASP A 699 43.70 32.96 15.10
N ARG A 700 43.12 32.07 15.91
CA ARG A 700 43.02 30.61 15.73
C ARG A 700 44.37 29.91 15.79
N ASP A 701 45.17 30.27 16.80
CA ASP A 701 46.47 29.66 17.04
C ASP A 701 46.46 28.58 18.14
N GLY A 702 45.29 28.24 18.68
CA GLY A 702 45.10 27.22 19.71
C GLY A 702 45.29 27.73 21.13
N CYS A 703 45.60 29.02 21.31
CA CYS A 703 45.63 29.65 22.63
C CYS A 703 44.33 30.41 22.90
N GLN A 704 43.74 30.19 24.08
CA GLN A 704 42.53 30.91 24.46
C GLN A 704 42.85 32.35 24.89
N ASP A 705 42.30 33.34 24.17
CA ASP A 705 42.42 34.80 24.40
C ASP A 705 42.36 35.19 25.90
N SER A 706 41.47 34.53 26.65
CA SER A 706 41.15 34.91 28.03
C SER A 706 42.02 34.25 29.11
N ILE A 707 42.82 33.24 28.76
CA ILE A 707 43.53 32.40 29.72
C ILE A 707 45.05 32.43 29.49
N ASN A 708 45.48 32.06 28.29
CA ASN A 708 46.85 31.66 27.98
C ASN A 708 47.39 32.23 26.67
N ASP A 709 46.57 32.91 25.88
CA ASP A 709 47.04 33.80 24.83
C ASP A 709 47.49 35.15 25.40
N LEU A 710 48.54 35.72 24.85
CA LEU A 710 49.07 37.03 25.23
C LEU A 710 49.15 38.00 24.03
N ASP A 711 48.76 37.56 22.84
CA ASP A 711 48.84 38.26 21.55
C ASP A 711 47.64 37.82 20.68
N ASP A 712 46.43 38.18 21.11
CA ASP A 712 45.12 37.75 20.57
C ASP A 712 45.01 37.83 19.01
N ASP A 713 45.78 38.67 18.30
CA ASP A 713 45.76 38.78 16.84
C ASP A 713 47.05 38.37 16.09
N ASN A 714 48.03 37.82 16.81
CA ASN A 714 49.37 37.43 16.36
C ASN A 714 50.13 38.51 15.57
N ASP A 715 49.98 39.78 15.94
CA ASP A 715 50.67 40.88 15.26
C ASP A 715 52.12 41.10 15.74
N ALA A 716 52.53 40.32 16.75
CA ALA A 716 53.76 40.41 17.53
C ALA A 716 53.79 41.56 18.56
N LYS A 717 52.63 42.07 18.98
CA LYS A 717 52.44 42.99 20.10
C LYS A 717 51.56 42.34 21.16
N LEU A 718 52.18 42.10 22.32
CA LEU A 718 51.43 41.61 23.48
C LEU A 718 50.28 42.56 23.86
N ASP A 719 49.11 42.00 24.15
CA ASP A 719 47.92 42.77 24.53
C ASP A 719 48.20 43.62 25.78
N MET A 720 48.72 42.95 26.81
CA MET A 720 48.96 43.52 28.12
C MET A 720 50.20 42.94 28.80
N VAL A 721 50.98 43.81 29.45
CA VAL A 721 52.00 43.39 30.43
C VAL A 721 51.66 44.00 31.80
N GLY A 722 51.07 43.17 32.67
CA GLY A 722 50.58 43.61 33.98
C GLY A 722 49.27 44.42 33.84
N ALA A 723 49.31 45.72 34.18
CA ALA A 723 48.15 46.61 34.05
C ALA A 723 48.33 47.65 32.91
N THR A 724 49.36 47.48 32.08
CA THR A 724 49.66 48.39 30.98
C THR A 724 49.30 47.70 29.68
N GLN A 725 48.39 48.29 28.92
CA GLN A 725 48.01 47.87 27.58
C GLN A 725 49.12 48.28 26.60
N PHE A 726 49.59 47.32 25.80
CA PHE A 726 50.72 47.49 24.87
C PHE A 726 50.28 47.41 23.41
N ASP A 727 49.23 46.65 23.13
CA ASP A 727 48.47 46.71 21.90
C ASP A 727 47.16 47.50 22.11
N MET A 728 46.95 48.52 21.28
CA MET A 728 45.75 49.35 21.30
C MET A 728 44.55 48.65 20.64
N CYS A 729 44.80 47.64 19.82
CA CYS A 729 43.80 46.84 19.12
C CYS A 729 44.02 45.31 19.28
N PRO A 730 43.96 44.73 20.51
CA PRO A 730 44.20 43.30 20.79
C PRO A 730 43.55 42.31 19.81
N LYS A 731 42.34 42.63 19.34
CA LYS A 731 41.61 41.84 18.34
C LYS A 731 41.58 42.55 16.99
N GLY A 732 42.76 42.85 16.46
CA GLY A 732 42.98 43.59 15.24
C GLY A 732 42.89 42.71 14.00
N TYR A 733 43.64 43.07 12.97
CA TYR A 733 43.75 42.23 11.79
C TYR A 733 44.58 40.99 12.17
N ARG A 734 44.27 39.79 11.70
CA ARG A 734 45.00 38.59 12.15
C ARG A 734 46.33 38.39 11.44
N ASN A 735 47.31 37.84 12.15
CA ASN A 735 48.52 37.23 11.59
C ASN A 735 49.32 38.20 10.69
N TRP A 736 49.46 39.46 11.09
CA TRP A 736 50.16 40.49 10.33
C TRP A 736 51.27 41.12 11.16
N GLY A 737 52.47 41.32 10.61
CA GLY A 737 53.51 41.96 11.43
C GLY A 737 53.21 43.44 11.71
N ALA A 738 53.20 43.87 12.98
CA ALA A 738 53.05 45.26 13.44
C ALA A 738 54.08 46.28 12.86
N THR A 739 55.04 45.80 12.04
CA THR A 739 55.93 46.67 11.24
C THR A 739 55.32 47.08 9.90
N ASN A 740 54.14 46.57 9.57
CA ASN A 740 53.45 46.83 8.32
C ASN A 740 52.68 48.15 8.38
N ILE A 741 53.34 49.23 7.96
CA ILE A 741 52.83 50.61 7.97
C ILE A 741 51.54 50.86 7.18
N SER A 742 51.03 49.87 6.42
CA SER A 742 49.72 49.99 5.77
C SER A 742 48.56 49.63 6.69
N LEU A 743 48.83 48.90 7.78
CA LEU A 743 47.87 48.47 8.78
C LEU A 743 48.13 49.18 10.12
N ASP A 744 49.41 49.35 10.53
CA ASP A 744 49.83 50.15 11.70
C ASP A 744 50.34 51.55 11.29
N HIS A 745 49.48 52.56 11.17
CA HIS A 745 49.96 53.89 10.72
C HIS A 745 50.60 54.69 11.87
N ASP A 746 50.19 54.48 13.11
CA ASP A 746 50.65 55.16 14.33
C ASP A 746 51.75 54.43 15.10
N GLN A 747 52.04 53.18 14.73
CA GLN A 747 53.09 52.33 15.28
C GLN A 747 52.83 51.86 16.72
N ASP A 748 51.56 51.74 17.11
CA ASP A 748 51.14 51.35 18.45
C ASP A 748 50.54 49.93 18.56
N GLY A 749 50.60 49.13 17.49
CA GLY A 749 49.82 47.88 17.39
C GLY A 749 48.56 48.16 16.60
#